data_AF-A0A483ALC0-F1
#
_entry.id   AF-A0A483ALC0-F1
#
_cell.length_a   1.000
_cell.length_b   1.000
_cell.length_c   1.000
_cell.angle_alpha   90.00
_cell.angle_beta   90.00
_cell.angle_gamma   90.00
#
_symmetry.space_group_name_H-M   'P 1'
#
loop_
_entity.id
_entity.type
_entity.pdbx_description
1 polymer ?
#
loop_
_entity_poly.entity_id
_entity_poly.type
_entity_poly.pdbx_seq_one_letter_code
_entity_poly.pdbx_strand_id
1 'polypeptide(L)'
;SFGRGKTEISIRKITSKKPEYSLRTIQPLTQLNDDSTEFAFVQAQLNSGENFGSRRSTLNLGVGYRQILEQGQSIAGVNLFADYESKSKHKRGSVGLEYQRANFNLNVNRYFPISDKKVIGAHTEEASSGYDVKFLGQVPYLPWVKVKATRYVWNGVALSDVKGTIFGIEVQLSDSVRMEFGSEDNNTVERKTYARFTTALPLSSHESMTNFSIGKKAFQNSGIVNLGDLEFVERSNKIRIEKLLNGLPIVLGEYNAPTEGAKCTLYNSSGVALGTASTGGNGQVNLVGVMNIPAGLVTMTCTGGTYTDEATQTNISAPAELRAATIYSGTGSLTILASPLSEVAYQMADTNNGDRTVIATDIMQLNTAVATAFGVLNGINIISTIPSNANAGPVANDDAGKVGATLAIISQMAATSGKTATEVISDLKDAIKNKTLSAELSSAMSAFQRGVSVAAGKTSIKGNVDNVFGLLVDRAILKISLYNGEGDPVPTVRDYEDIGINSVAEKNIKIKNLRIAAEKDRTKKDSISEIRDIISFQSKASFKINLIAVASVAEKDAFTSPTPTLTGADRVGAVTWAFSTKGGSGKDASMFTISATTGVISMSKRDYENPLDEDMNNVYEVTIIATDSDKNTASKDLKVTVTDVHEFVSGEFSFDGVTYKTVHSPNTNRVWLDRNLGASQVAKSRSDQKSYGDLYQWGRAYDQHEKRTSGTSSTQFTSLENTGVNNGPFIIGHSDWTSADSAGKEREKSWGKPGGGLCPAPFKIPSMEELEAEMKATNITNAATAFSSFLKIPSAGYRAMSSGVVHTNSSVLLWTRSPVPTPSAGDIEAHYFIASNTAASFHTMNRSFGLSIRCISINDPIPPSD
;
A
#
# COMPACT_ATOMS: atom_id res chain seq x y z
N SER A 1 70.30 64.62 -20.25
CA SER A 1 68.93 64.37 -19.73
C SER A 1 68.35 63.25 -20.56
N PHE A 2 67.67 62.26 -19.99
CA PHE A 2 67.04 61.17 -20.76
C PHE A 2 65.92 61.66 -21.69
N GLY A 3 65.45 62.90 -21.52
CA GLY A 3 64.30 63.48 -22.23
C GLY A 3 63.13 63.68 -21.27
N ARG A 4 62.15 64.53 -21.62
CA ARG A 4 60.90 64.65 -20.85
C ARG A 4 59.95 63.56 -21.33
N GLY A 5 59.58 62.62 -20.46
CA GLY A 5 58.55 61.63 -20.81
C GLY A 5 57.17 62.26 -21.00
N LYS A 6 56.21 61.44 -21.44
CA LYS A 6 54.85 61.86 -21.76
C LYS A 6 53.84 61.05 -20.95
N THR A 7 52.83 61.70 -20.42
CA THR A 7 51.74 61.07 -19.67
C THR A 7 50.40 61.44 -20.29
N GLU A 8 49.47 60.50 -20.41
CA GLU A 8 48.12 60.74 -20.90
C GLU A 8 47.08 60.27 -19.89
N ILE A 9 46.04 61.07 -19.75
CA ILE A 9 44.83 60.76 -19.00
C ILE A 9 43.69 60.68 -20.01
N SER A 10 42.95 59.58 -20.01
CA SER A 10 41.74 59.43 -20.81
C SER A 10 40.53 59.04 -19.96
N ILE A 11 39.36 59.51 -20.35
CA ILE A 11 38.06 59.15 -19.77
C ILE A 11 37.11 58.76 -20.90
N ARG A 12 36.40 57.65 -20.74
CA ARG A 12 35.41 57.10 -21.70
C ARG A 12 34.09 56.84 -20.97
N LYS A 13 32.98 56.83 -21.73
CA LYS A 13 31.60 56.65 -21.22
C LYS A 13 31.20 57.74 -20.21
N ILE A 14 31.44 59.00 -20.57
CA ILE A 14 31.25 60.16 -19.68
C ILE A 14 29.77 60.33 -19.25
N THR A 15 28.82 59.83 -20.04
CA THR A 15 27.38 59.84 -19.73
C THR A 15 26.91 58.68 -18.84
N SER A 16 27.77 57.71 -18.53
CA SER A 16 27.42 56.54 -17.72
C SER A 16 27.69 56.79 -16.23
N LYS A 17 26.87 56.18 -15.34
CA LYS A 17 27.15 56.11 -13.89
C LYS A 17 28.46 55.36 -13.55
N LYS A 18 29.10 54.71 -14.53
CA LYS A 18 30.38 53.98 -14.39
C LYS A 18 31.40 54.42 -15.47
N PRO A 19 32.04 55.60 -15.34
CA PRO A 19 33.04 56.06 -16.30
C PRO A 19 34.29 55.16 -16.28
N GLU A 20 34.85 54.91 -17.46
CA GLU A 20 36.13 54.22 -17.62
C GLU A 20 37.25 55.27 -17.70
N TYR A 21 38.39 55.02 -17.05
CA TYR A 21 39.54 55.91 -17.09
C TYR A 21 40.84 55.16 -17.33
N SER A 22 41.83 55.86 -17.89
CA SER A 22 43.18 55.38 -18.07
C SER A 22 44.20 56.47 -17.78
N LEU A 23 45.28 56.11 -17.08
CA LEU A 23 46.48 56.92 -16.90
C LEU A 23 47.65 56.13 -17.49
N ARG A 24 48.30 56.63 -18.54
CA ARG A 24 49.47 55.99 -19.16
C ARG A 24 50.65 56.93 -19.22
N THR A 25 51.86 56.43 -19.03
CA THR A 25 53.10 57.19 -19.16
C THR A 25 54.14 56.41 -19.95
N ILE A 26 54.93 57.12 -20.76
CA ILE A 26 56.05 56.59 -21.52
C ILE A 26 57.29 57.39 -21.17
N GLN A 27 58.37 56.70 -20.83
CA GLN A 27 59.62 57.29 -20.39
C GLN A 27 60.80 56.71 -21.20
N PRO A 28 61.70 57.57 -21.71
CA PRO A 28 62.94 57.14 -22.35
C PRO A 28 63.83 56.36 -21.37
N LEU A 29 64.38 55.23 -21.83
CA LEU A 29 65.46 54.49 -21.16
C LEU A 29 66.83 54.81 -21.76
N THR A 30 66.88 55.25 -23.02
CA THR A 30 68.07 55.80 -23.68
C THR A 30 68.00 57.32 -23.75
N GLN A 31 69.16 57.98 -23.92
CA GLN A 31 69.15 59.43 -24.17
C GLN A 31 68.42 59.70 -25.50
N LEU A 32 67.44 60.60 -25.47
CA LEU A 32 66.64 60.98 -26.63
C LEU A 32 66.91 62.45 -26.97
N ASN A 33 67.40 62.69 -28.18
CA ASN A 33 67.63 64.00 -28.78
C ASN A 33 67.17 63.98 -30.25
N ASP A 34 67.22 65.14 -30.92
CA ASP A 34 66.70 65.30 -32.29
C ASP A 34 67.45 64.46 -33.34
N ASP A 35 68.68 64.01 -33.05
CA ASP A 35 69.51 63.18 -33.94
C ASP A 35 69.39 61.68 -33.65
N SER A 36 68.57 61.29 -32.66
CA SER A 36 68.47 59.89 -32.24
C SER A 36 67.76 59.04 -33.29
N THR A 37 68.40 57.94 -33.71
CA THR A 37 67.82 56.96 -34.65
C THR A 37 67.20 55.75 -33.94
N GLU A 38 67.40 55.62 -32.64
CA GLU A 38 66.97 54.50 -31.81
C GLU A 38 66.37 54.99 -30.49
N PHE A 39 65.36 54.30 -29.99
CA PHE A 39 64.64 54.70 -28.78
C PHE A 39 64.19 53.46 -28.00
N ALA A 40 64.86 53.22 -26.87
CA ALA A 40 64.37 52.26 -25.88
C ALA A 40 63.55 53.00 -24.82
N PHE A 41 62.41 52.43 -24.44
CA PHE A 41 61.48 53.07 -23.52
C PHE A 41 60.81 52.09 -22.58
N VAL A 42 60.35 52.63 -21.44
CA VAL A 42 59.41 51.96 -20.54
C VAL A 42 58.05 52.65 -20.65
N GLN A 43 57.00 51.85 -20.69
CA GLN A 43 55.62 52.33 -20.67
C GLN A 43 54.87 51.68 -19.50
N ALA A 44 54.24 52.51 -18.67
CA ALA A 44 53.39 52.05 -17.58
C ALA A 44 51.99 52.61 -17.74
N GLN A 45 50.97 51.84 -17.39
CA GLN A 45 49.58 52.27 -17.49
C GLN A 45 48.72 51.66 -16.40
N LEU A 46 47.82 52.49 -15.85
CA LEU A 46 46.75 52.07 -14.97
C LEU A 46 45.42 52.34 -15.66
N ASN A 47 44.62 51.30 -15.84
CA ASN A 47 43.29 51.36 -16.43
C ASN A 47 42.25 50.93 -15.44
N SER A 48 41.09 51.59 -15.42
CA SER A 48 39.90 51.12 -14.73
C SER A 48 38.72 51.12 -15.69
N GLY A 49 38.00 50.01 -15.76
CA GLY A 49 36.77 49.94 -16.53
C GLY A 49 35.89 48.77 -16.15
N GLU A 50 34.71 48.71 -16.78
CA GLU A 50 33.78 47.61 -16.56
C GLU A 50 34.17 46.40 -17.42
N ASN A 51 34.22 45.22 -16.80
CA ASN A 51 34.42 43.94 -17.46
C ASN A 51 33.45 42.92 -16.81
N PHE A 52 32.49 42.42 -17.60
CA PHE A 52 31.37 41.58 -17.14
C PHE A 52 30.63 42.15 -15.90
N GLY A 53 30.15 43.40 -16.00
CA GLY A 53 29.34 44.05 -14.94
C GLY A 53 30.12 44.54 -13.71
N SER A 54 31.39 44.14 -13.58
CA SER A 54 32.28 44.52 -12.48
C SER A 54 33.32 45.55 -12.91
N ARG A 55 33.57 46.55 -12.05
CA ARG A 55 34.72 47.45 -12.20
C ARG A 55 36.01 46.67 -11.92
N ARG A 56 36.98 46.77 -12.83
CA ARG A 56 38.29 46.13 -12.73
C ARG A 56 39.40 47.11 -13.05
N SER A 57 40.50 46.99 -12.32
CA SER A 57 41.70 47.80 -12.54
C SER A 57 42.82 46.94 -13.09
N THR A 58 43.44 47.37 -14.18
CA THR A 58 44.56 46.69 -14.83
C THR A 58 45.80 47.58 -14.80
N LEU A 59 46.89 47.04 -14.28
CA LEU A 59 48.22 47.61 -14.39
C LEU A 59 48.93 46.97 -15.58
N ASN A 60 49.51 47.79 -16.45
CA ASN A 60 50.32 47.37 -17.58
C ASN A 60 51.73 47.93 -17.40
N LEU A 61 52.75 47.10 -17.54
CA LEU A 61 54.14 47.51 -17.57
C LEU A 61 54.80 46.89 -18.78
N GLY A 62 55.45 47.70 -19.60
CA GLY A 62 56.14 47.21 -20.78
C GLY A 62 57.41 47.97 -21.09
N VAL A 63 58.23 47.31 -21.88
CA VAL A 63 59.43 47.86 -22.49
C VAL A 63 59.28 47.80 -23.99
N GLY A 64 59.82 48.79 -24.69
CA GLY A 64 59.80 48.81 -26.14
C GLY A 64 61.08 49.39 -26.70
N TYR A 65 61.30 49.08 -27.97
CA TYR A 65 62.42 49.54 -28.74
C TYR A 65 61.91 49.97 -30.12
N ARG A 66 62.27 51.17 -30.55
CA ARG A 66 61.94 51.73 -31.86
C ARG A 66 63.20 52.17 -32.58
N GLN A 67 63.19 51.98 -33.89
CA GLN A 67 64.29 52.36 -34.77
C GLN A 67 63.73 53.11 -35.98
N ILE A 68 64.38 54.21 -36.33
CA ILE A 68 64.11 54.95 -37.56
C ILE A 68 64.69 54.19 -38.75
N LEU A 69 63.88 54.00 -39.77
CA LEU A 69 64.22 53.35 -41.04
C LEU A 69 64.00 54.32 -42.21
N GLU A 70 64.40 53.89 -43.41
CA GLU A 70 64.13 54.61 -44.67
C GLU A 70 64.56 56.09 -44.63
N GLN A 71 65.77 56.37 -44.14
CA GLN A 71 66.34 57.73 -44.04
C GLN A 71 65.43 58.73 -43.29
N GLY A 72 64.72 58.27 -42.26
CA GLY A 72 63.84 59.14 -41.46
C GLY A 72 62.36 59.06 -41.83
N GLN A 73 61.95 58.23 -42.78
CA GLN A 73 60.54 58.22 -43.24
C GLN A 73 59.63 57.25 -42.48
N SER A 74 60.20 56.30 -41.72
CA SER A 74 59.41 55.32 -40.98
C SER A 74 60.06 54.89 -39.68
N ILE A 75 59.26 54.38 -38.75
CA ILE A 75 59.70 53.77 -37.49
C ILE A 75 59.26 52.32 -37.50
N ALA A 76 60.18 51.40 -37.26
CA ALA A 76 59.85 50.04 -36.87
C ALA A 76 60.07 49.87 -35.37
N GLY A 77 59.17 49.17 -34.69
CA GLY A 77 59.27 48.96 -33.26
C GLY A 77 58.87 47.56 -32.82
N VAL A 78 59.44 47.12 -31.71
CA VAL A 78 59.04 45.92 -30.98
C VAL A 78 58.73 46.29 -29.54
N ASN A 79 57.74 45.64 -28.95
CA ASN A 79 57.41 45.87 -27.55
C ASN A 79 57.01 44.58 -26.83
N LEU A 80 57.24 44.58 -25.52
CA LEU A 80 56.91 43.51 -24.59
C LEU A 80 56.16 44.11 -23.41
N PHE A 81 55.02 43.54 -23.05
CA PHE A 81 54.23 43.98 -21.89
C PHE A 81 53.85 42.81 -21.00
N ALA A 82 53.82 43.09 -19.70
CA ALA A 82 53.15 42.30 -18.68
C ALA A 82 51.96 43.11 -18.14
N ASP A 83 50.80 42.46 -18.10
CA ASP A 83 49.55 43.02 -17.59
C ASP A 83 49.11 42.25 -16.35
N TYR A 84 48.64 42.98 -15.34
CA TYR A 84 48.07 42.42 -14.13
C TYR A 84 46.73 43.07 -13.82
N GLU A 85 45.68 42.27 -13.67
CA GLU A 85 44.34 42.75 -13.30
C GLU A 85 44.06 42.44 -11.83
N SER A 86 43.79 43.46 -11.03
CA SER A 86 43.85 43.36 -9.57
C SER A 86 42.72 42.56 -8.93
N LYS A 87 41.52 42.53 -9.53
CA LYS A 87 40.34 41.88 -8.96
C LYS A 87 40.34 40.38 -9.24
N SER A 88 40.65 39.98 -10.46
CA SER A 88 40.75 38.57 -10.85
C SER A 88 42.12 37.96 -10.62
N LYS A 89 43.14 38.79 -10.37
CA LYS A 89 44.56 38.40 -10.29
C LYS A 89 45.07 37.74 -11.57
N HIS A 90 44.39 37.93 -12.70
CA HIS A 90 44.86 37.44 -13.99
C HIS A 90 46.13 38.18 -14.42
N LYS A 91 47.03 37.41 -15.04
CA LYS A 91 48.30 37.88 -15.61
C LYS A 91 48.30 37.56 -17.10
N ARG A 92 48.72 38.52 -17.92
CA ARG A 92 48.82 38.36 -19.37
C ARG A 92 50.13 38.98 -19.86
N GLY A 93 50.76 38.34 -20.83
CA GLY A 93 51.88 38.91 -21.56
C GLY A 93 51.47 39.30 -22.97
N SER A 94 52.20 40.23 -23.57
CA SER A 94 52.07 40.49 -25.00
C SER A 94 53.39 40.84 -25.66
N VAL A 95 53.48 40.47 -26.93
CA VAL A 95 54.52 40.93 -27.86
C VAL A 95 53.83 41.77 -28.93
N GLY A 96 54.37 42.93 -29.25
CA GLY A 96 53.86 43.83 -30.27
C GLY A 96 54.93 44.19 -31.30
N LEU A 97 54.49 44.36 -32.55
CA LEU A 97 55.26 44.93 -33.64
C LEU A 97 54.58 46.22 -34.10
N GLU A 98 55.38 47.23 -34.39
CA GLU A 98 54.93 48.57 -34.79
C GLU A 98 55.60 48.96 -36.11
N TYR A 99 54.82 49.55 -37.00
CA TYR A 99 55.33 50.24 -38.18
C TYR A 99 54.61 51.59 -38.32
N GLN A 100 55.37 52.67 -38.20
CA GLN A 100 54.85 54.03 -38.17
C GLN A 100 55.42 54.82 -39.34
N ARG A 101 54.58 55.62 -39.98
CA ARG A 101 54.94 56.70 -40.89
C ARG A 101 54.24 57.96 -40.42
N ALA A 102 54.63 59.11 -40.97
CA ALA A 102 54.07 60.39 -40.55
C ALA A 102 52.54 60.50 -40.74
N ASN A 103 51.95 59.74 -41.68
CA ASN A 103 50.52 59.76 -41.97
C ASN A 103 49.74 58.51 -41.53
N PHE A 104 50.41 57.41 -41.14
CA PHE A 104 49.72 56.23 -40.62
C PHE A 104 50.59 55.39 -39.68
N ASN A 105 49.95 54.61 -38.83
CA ASN A 105 50.58 53.69 -37.90
C ASN A 105 49.85 52.33 -37.95
N LEU A 106 50.62 51.25 -38.05
CA LEU A 106 50.17 49.87 -38.01
C LEU A 106 50.79 49.16 -36.81
N ASN A 107 49.95 48.56 -35.97
CA ASN A 107 50.38 47.80 -34.80
C ASN A 107 49.78 46.41 -34.87
N VAL A 108 50.61 45.40 -34.62
CA VAL A 108 50.18 44.00 -34.53
C VAL A 108 50.61 43.48 -33.17
N ASN A 109 49.64 43.07 -32.35
CA ASN A 109 49.92 42.60 -31.00
C ASN A 109 49.41 41.18 -30.82
N ARG A 110 50.24 40.30 -30.24
CA ARG A 110 49.84 38.96 -29.79
C ARG A 110 49.80 38.93 -28.27
N TYR A 111 48.74 38.36 -27.74
CA TYR A 111 48.47 38.26 -26.31
C TYR A 111 48.45 36.81 -25.87
N PHE A 112 49.10 36.52 -24.76
CA PHE A 112 49.15 35.18 -24.17
C PHE A 112 48.84 35.24 -22.67
N PRO A 113 47.94 34.38 -22.17
CA PRO A 113 47.69 34.27 -20.74
C PRO A 113 48.93 33.71 -20.03
N ILE A 114 49.24 34.28 -18.87
CA ILE A 114 50.34 33.82 -17.99
C ILE A 114 49.76 33.17 -16.73
N SER A 115 48.60 33.62 -16.27
CA SER A 115 47.91 33.04 -15.12
C SER A 115 47.00 31.89 -15.54
N ASP A 116 46.93 30.84 -14.72
CA ASP A 116 45.91 29.79 -14.83
C ASP A 116 44.48 30.33 -14.66
N LYS A 117 43.51 29.46 -14.96
CA LYS A 117 42.09 29.60 -14.60
C LYS A 117 41.94 30.01 -13.13
N LYS A 118 41.01 30.92 -12.84
CA LYS A 118 40.70 31.44 -11.51
C LYS A 118 39.22 31.29 -11.20
N VAL A 119 38.90 30.71 -10.06
CA VAL A 119 37.52 30.66 -9.54
C VAL A 119 37.22 31.95 -8.79
N ILE A 120 36.19 32.69 -9.24
CA ILE A 120 35.79 33.98 -8.66
C ILE A 120 34.26 33.98 -8.49
N GLY A 121 33.82 33.81 -7.23
CA GLY A 121 32.42 33.59 -6.91
C GLY A 121 31.90 32.32 -7.61
N ALA A 122 30.74 32.41 -8.26
CA ALA A 122 30.12 31.30 -8.99
C ALA A 122 30.74 31.01 -10.37
N HIS A 123 31.87 31.62 -10.74
CA HIS A 123 32.41 31.53 -12.10
C HIS A 123 33.87 31.07 -12.11
N THR A 124 34.27 30.37 -13.16
CA THR A 124 35.67 30.21 -13.55
C THR A 124 35.99 31.23 -14.63
N GLU A 125 36.99 32.05 -14.37
CA GLU A 125 37.53 33.03 -15.30
C GLU A 125 38.90 32.55 -15.82
N GLU A 126 39.18 32.78 -17.10
CA GLU A 126 40.46 32.50 -17.74
C GLU A 126 40.87 33.69 -18.60
N ALA A 127 42.15 34.08 -18.60
CA ALA A 127 42.63 35.11 -19.49
C ALA A 127 42.69 34.58 -20.94
N SER A 128 42.07 35.30 -21.89
CA SER A 128 42.02 34.83 -23.28
C SER A 128 43.34 35.11 -24.00
N SER A 129 43.82 34.13 -24.75
CA SER A 129 44.84 34.36 -25.77
C SER A 129 44.21 35.03 -27.00
N GLY A 130 45.00 35.74 -27.79
CA GLY A 130 44.45 36.40 -28.98
C GLY A 130 45.44 37.33 -29.64
N TYR A 131 44.97 38.06 -30.64
CA TYR A 131 45.74 39.10 -31.31
C TYR A 131 44.85 40.26 -31.73
N ASP A 132 45.46 41.42 -31.90
CA ASP A 132 44.84 42.55 -32.57
C ASP A 132 45.75 43.15 -33.63
N VAL A 133 45.12 43.75 -34.63
CA VAL A 133 45.75 44.56 -35.66
C VAL A 133 45.08 45.93 -35.61
N LYS A 134 45.87 46.96 -35.35
CA LYS A 134 45.39 48.34 -35.23
C LYS A 134 46.01 49.21 -36.30
N PHE A 135 45.15 49.88 -37.04
CA PHE A 135 45.49 50.90 -38.01
C PHE A 135 45.03 52.26 -37.50
N LEU A 136 45.92 53.23 -37.56
CA LEU A 136 45.65 54.65 -37.34
C LEU A 136 46.10 55.39 -38.59
N GLY A 137 45.24 56.19 -39.21
CA GLY A 137 45.59 56.97 -40.40
C GLY A 137 45.10 58.40 -40.29
N GLN A 138 45.91 59.37 -40.68
CA GLN A 138 45.47 60.74 -40.85
C GLN A 138 44.46 60.82 -42.01
N VAL A 139 43.41 61.64 -41.88
CA VAL A 139 42.47 61.83 -42.99
C VAL A 139 43.09 62.79 -44.03
N PRO A 140 43.02 62.47 -45.34
CA PRO A 140 43.51 63.38 -46.38
C PRO A 140 42.94 64.79 -46.21
N TYR A 141 43.80 65.80 -46.33
CA TYR A 141 43.49 67.23 -46.18
C TYR A 141 43.00 67.67 -44.79
N LEU A 142 42.79 66.76 -43.82
CA LEU A 142 42.34 67.10 -42.47
C LEU A 142 43.40 66.68 -41.43
N PRO A 143 44.43 67.52 -41.18
CA PRO A 143 45.52 67.16 -40.29
C PRO A 143 45.12 66.97 -38.83
N TRP A 144 43.97 67.51 -38.44
CA TRP A 144 43.38 67.40 -37.11
C TRP A 144 42.46 66.17 -36.94
N VAL A 145 42.29 65.33 -37.97
CA VAL A 145 41.48 64.10 -37.89
C VAL A 145 42.32 62.86 -38.17
N LYS A 146 42.17 61.85 -37.33
CA LYS A 146 42.69 60.50 -37.56
C LYS A 146 41.55 59.47 -37.54
N VAL A 147 41.58 58.52 -38.46
CA VAL A 147 40.73 57.32 -38.45
C VAL A 147 41.44 56.18 -37.74
N LYS A 148 40.70 55.46 -36.92
CA LYS A 148 41.15 54.28 -36.18
C LYS A 148 40.34 53.07 -36.63
N ALA A 149 41.04 52.04 -37.09
CA ALA A 149 40.45 50.75 -37.39
C ALA A 149 41.18 49.67 -36.60
N THR A 150 40.47 48.85 -35.84
CA THR A 150 41.03 47.71 -35.12
C THR A 150 40.30 46.46 -35.52
N ARG A 151 41.03 45.40 -35.87
CA ARG A 151 40.50 44.04 -35.97
C ARG A 151 41.12 43.21 -34.85
N TYR A 152 40.30 42.48 -34.11
CA TYR A 152 40.80 41.59 -33.05
C TYR A 152 40.17 40.21 -33.13
N VAL A 153 40.93 39.22 -32.67
CA VAL A 153 40.47 37.85 -32.45
C VAL A 153 40.97 37.40 -31.08
N TRP A 154 40.04 36.99 -30.22
CA TRP A 154 40.34 36.34 -28.95
C TRP A 154 39.91 34.89 -29.05
N ASN A 155 40.85 33.98 -28.79
CA ASN A 155 40.60 32.55 -28.87
C ASN A 155 39.79 32.14 -27.63
N GLY A 156 38.66 31.49 -27.86
CA GLY A 156 37.90 30.87 -26.79
C GLY A 156 38.53 29.53 -26.40
N VAL A 157 38.52 29.21 -25.10
CA VAL A 157 38.98 27.91 -24.57
C VAL A 157 37.80 26.95 -24.47
N ALA A 158 36.69 27.38 -23.90
CA ALA A 158 35.43 26.63 -23.85
C ALA A 158 34.31 27.26 -24.70
N LEU A 159 34.43 28.55 -25.02
CA LEU A 159 33.52 29.28 -25.91
C LEU A 159 34.05 29.38 -27.35
N SER A 160 33.19 29.80 -28.27
CA SER A 160 33.62 30.19 -29.62
C SER A 160 34.51 31.43 -29.61
N ASP A 161 35.45 31.52 -30.55
CA ASP A 161 36.31 32.69 -30.73
C ASP A 161 35.52 34.01 -30.83
N VAL A 162 36.01 35.04 -30.14
CA VAL A 162 35.45 36.39 -30.23
C VAL A 162 36.18 37.16 -31.32
N LYS A 163 35.45 37.53 -32.37
CA LYS A 163 35.95 38.26 -33.54
C LYS A 163 35.24 39.59 -33.62
N GLY A 164 35.99 40.69 -33.60
CA GLY A 164 35.41 42.02 -33.58
C GLY A 164 36.21 43.06 -34.32
N THR A 165 35.51 44.14 -34.68
CA THR A 165 36.05 45.31 -35.34
C THR A 165 35.69 46.57 -34.55
N ILE A 166 36.64 47.47 -34.39
CA ILE A 166 36.40 48.82 -33.84
C ILE A 166 36.72 49.81 -34.94
N PHE A 167 35.77 50.72 -35.21
CA PHE A 167 35.98 51.87 -36.08
C PHE A 167 35.80 53.14 -35.25
N GLY A 168 36.74 54.08 -35.37
CA GLY A 168 36.70 55.33 -34.64
C GLY A 168 37.30 56.49 -35.42
N ILE A 169 36.90 57.70 -35.05
CA ILE A 169 37.41 58.97 -35.54
C ILE A 169 37.93 59.74 -34.33
N GLU A 170 39.23 60.06 -34.35
CA GLU A 170 39.89 60.91 -33.36
C GLU A 170 40.06 62.31 -33.94
N VAL A 171 39.60 63.31 -33.20
CA VAL A 171 39.67 64.73 -33.50
C VAL A 171 40.65 65.36 -32.51
N GLN A 172 41.68 66.00 -33.03
CA GLN A 172 42.61 66.80 -32.26
C GLN A 172 41.95 68.16 -31.98
N LEU A 173 41.78 68.49 -30.69
CA LEU A 173 41.18 69.75 -30.24
C LEU A 173 42.26 70.79 -29.92
N SER A 174 43.43 70.35 -29.47
CA SER A 174 44.65 71.13 -29.27
C SER A 174 45.88 70.21 -29.34
N ASP A 175 47.08 70.72 -29.15
CA ASP A 175 48.30 69.91 -29.09
C ASP A 175 48.24 68.81 -28.02
N SER A 176 47.58 69.09 -26.88
CA SER A 176 47.50 68.16 -25.76
C SER A 176 46.13 67.45 -25.63
N VAL A 177 45.06 67.98 -26.23
CA VAL A 177 43.69 67.49 -26.03
C VAL A 177 43.11 66.84 -27.28
N ARG A 178 42.54 65.64 -27.13
CA ARG A 178 41.90 64.88 -28.21
C ARG A 178 40.56 64.30 -27.79
N MET A 179 39.64 64.22 -28.74
CA MET A 179 38.35 63.56 -28.57
C MET A 179 38.16 62.48 -29.62
N GLU A 180 37.74 61.30 -29.21
CA GLU A 180 37.49 60.18 -30.09
C GLU A 180 36.04 59.71 -29.98
N PHE A 181 35.44 59.42 -31.13
CA PHE A 181 34.13 58.81 -31.27
C PHE A 181 34.27 57.51 -32.04
N GLY A 182 33.62 56.44 -31.59
CA GLY A 182 33.73 55.17 -32.28
C GLY A 182 32.62 54.19 -31.99
N SER A 183 32.63 53.10 -32.74
CA SER A 183 31.71 51.97 -32.63
C SER A 183 32.51 50.66 -32.61
N GLU A 184 32.12 49.77 -31.71
CA GLU A 184 32.65 48.41 -31.60
C GLU A 184 31.54 47.43 -31.97
N ASP A 185 31.87 46.51 -32.88
CA ASP A 185 30.98 45.46 -33.35
C ASP A 185 31.69 44.11 -33.28
N ASN A 186 31.04 43.09 -32.70
CA ASN A 186 31.61 41.75 -32.61
C ASN A 186 30.52 40.66 -32.58
N ASN A 187 30.93 39.42 -32.78
CA ASN A 187 30.04 38.26 -32.90
C ASN A 187 29.38 37.78 -31.58
N THR A 188 29.60 38.46 -30.46
CA THR A 188 29.13 38.00 -29.13
C THR A 188 28.30 39.01 -28.36
N VAL A 189 28.35 40.30 -28.71
CA VAL A 189 27.56 41.35 -28.06
C VAL A 189 27.02 42.32 -29.10
N GLU A 190 25.88 42.93 -28.80
CA GLU A 190 25.33 44.02 -29.62
C GLU A 190 26.33 45.16 -29.78
N ARG A 191 26.26 45.83 -30.93
CA ARG A 191 27.11 46.96 -31.31
C ARG A 191 27.08 48.07 -30.27
N LYS A 192 28.25 48.58 -29.88
CA LYS A 192 28.40 49.63 -28.85
C LYS A 192 29.09 50.86 -29.39
N THR A 193 28.49 52.02 -29.19
CA THR A 193 29.11 53.32 -29.48
C THR A 193 29.81 53.89 -28.24
N TYR A 194 30.80 54.75 -28.46
CA TYR A 194 31.51 55.41 -27.37
C TYR A 194 32.09 56.76 -27.76
N ALA A 195 32.30 57.60 -26.74
CA ALA A 195 33.13 58.79 -26.80
C ALA A 195 34.26 58.68 -25.76
N ARG A 196 35.47 59.14 -26.12
CA ARG A 196 36.67 59.17 -25.28
C ARG A 196 37.30 60.55 -25.34
N PHE A 197 37.52 61.16 -24.20
CA PHE A 197 38.31 62.37 -24.02
C PHE A 197 39.71 62.00 -23.55
N THR A 198 40.75 62.61 -24.11
CA THR A 198 42.16 62.38 -23.73
C THR A 198 42.91 63.70 -23.61
N THR A 199 43.74 63.82 -22.57
CA THR A 199 44.67 64.95 -22.37
C THR A 199 46.09 64.44 -22.10
N ALA A 200 47.09 65.08 -22.68
CA ALA A 200 48.51 64.78 -22.51
C ALA A 200 49.21 65.76 -21.56
N LEU A 201 50.18 65.28 -20.79
CA LEU A 201 50.98 66.00 -19.79
C LEU A 201 52.48 65.71 -20.01
N PRO A 202 53.37 66.71 -19.87
CA PRO A 202 53.05 68.13 -19.68
C PRO A 202 52.29 68.69 -20.88
N LEU A 203 51.49 69.74 -20.65
CA LEU A 203 50.82 70.45 -21.74
C LEU A 203 51.87 71.05 -22.69
N SER A 204 51.54 71.15 -23.98
CA SER A 204 52.41 71.75 -24.99
C SER A 204 52.81 73.17 -24.56
N SER A 205 54.06 73.56 -24.81
CA SER A 205 54.50 74.94 -24.63
C SER A 205 53.82 75.92 -25.61
N HIS A 206 53.13 75.39 -26.62
CA HIS A 206 52.38 76.13 -27.63
C HIS A 206 50.88 75.77 -27.60
N GLU A 207 50.35 75.43 -26.42
CA GLU A 207 48.95 75.02 -26.27
C GLU A 207 47.98 76.06 -26.84
N SER A 208 47.31 75.71 -27.93
CA SER A 208 46.29 76.51 -28.59
C SER A 208 45.20 75.61 -29.17
N MET A 209 43.99 76.16 -29.32
CA MET A 209 42.90 75.43 -29.98
C MET A 209 43.27 75.16 -31.44
N THR A 210 42.96 73.95 -31.89
CA THR A 210 43.22 73.52 -33.26
C THR A 210 42.43 74.39 -34.22
N ASN A 211 43.13 75.03 -35.16
CA ASN A 211 42.50 75.72 -36.28
C ASN A 211 42.00 74.64 -37.26
N PHE A 212 40.71 74.27 -37.16
CA PHE A 212 40.01 73.22 -37.92
C PHE A 212 39.92 73.50 -39.44
N SER A 213 41.06 73.81 -40.04
CA SER A 213 41.22 74.17 -41.44
C SER A 213 41.39 72.94 -42.31
N ILE A 214 41.00 73.06 -43.58
CA ILE A 214 41.24 72.05 -44.61
C ILE A 214 42.60 72.37 -45.24
N GLY A 215 43.53 71.43 -45.14
CA GLY A 215 44.88 71.54 -45.69
C GLY A 215 44.88 71.61 -47.22
N LYS A 216 45.88 72.27 -47.79
CA LYS A 216 46.04 72.42 -49.24
C LYS A 216 46.67 71.19 -49.92
N LYS A 217 47.26 70.29 -49.13
CA LYS A 217 47.88 69.04 -49.58
C LYS A 217 47.36 67.88 -48.73
N ALA A 218 47.13 66.73 -49.36
CA ALA A 218 46.85 65.50 -48.63
C ALA A 218 48.04 65.16 -47.72
N PHE A 219 47.78 64.77 -46.48
CA PHE A 219 48.81 64.45 -45.48
C PHE A 219 49.86 65.57 -45.34
N GLN A 220 49.42 66.78 -44.98
CA GLN A 220 50.29 67.96 -44.91
C GLN A 220 51.52 67.78 -44.00
N ASN A 221 51.48 66.82 -43.07
CA ASN A 221 52.58 66.44 -42.18
C ASN A 221 53.38 65.21 -42.69
N SER A 222 53.46 64.96 -44.00
CA SER A 222 54.07 63.74 -44.61
C SER A 222 55.61 63.67 -44.59
N GLY A 223 56.24 64.30 -43.60
CA GLY A 223 57.71 64.40 -43.49
C GLY A 223 58.38 63.25 -42.73
N ILE A 224 59.58 63.55 -42.22
CA ILE A 224 60.39 62.68 -41.36
C ILE A 224 59.62 62.40 -40.06
N VAL A 225 59.64 61.14 -39.60
CA VAL A 225 59.06 60.71 -38.33
C VAL A 225 59.99 61.08 -37.16
N ASN A 226 59.42 61.40 -35.99
CA ASN A 226 60.21 61.82 -34.82
C ASN A 226 59.99 60.87 -33.62
N LEU A 227 61.08 60.31 -33.09
CA LEU A 227 61.04 59.48 -31.87
C LEU A 227 60.68 60.30 -30.62
N GLY A 228 60.93 61.61 -30.63
CA GLY A 228 60.57 62.59 -29.61
C GLY A 228 59.07 62.84 -29.43
N ASP A 229 58.22 62.40 -30.38
CA ASP A 229 56.76 62.49 -30.24
C ASP A 229 56.21 61.58 -29.13
N LEU A 230 57.03 60.60 -28.73
CA LEU A 230 56.76 59.63 -27.68
C LEU A 230 55.36 58.99 -27.86
N GLU A 231 55.04 58.56 -29.09
CA GLU A 231 53.77 57.90 -29.36
C GLU A 231 53.60 56.68 -28.45
N PHE A 232 52.44 56.51 -27.82
CA PHE A 232 52.20 55.35 -26.97
C PHE A 232 52.05 54.09 -27.82
N VAL A 233 52.45 52.95 -27.27
CA VAL A 233 52.19 51.65 -27.89
C VAL A 233 50.67 51.43 -28.01
N GLU A 234 50.20 51.23 -29.24
CA GLU A 234 48.78 50.97 -29.52
C GLU A 234 48.48 49.48 -29.41
N ARG A 235 47.91 49.11 -28.26
CA ARG A 235 47.57 47.72 -27.89
C ARG A 235 46.26 47.66 -27.08
N SER A 236 45.66 46.49 -26.96
CA SER A 236 44.58 46.24 -26.00
C SER A 236 45.16 46.17 -24.58
N ASN A 237 44.98 47.23 -23.78
CA ASN A 237 45.55 47.33 -22.44
C ASN A 237 44.67 46.72 -21.32
N LYS A 238 43.47 46.24 -21.64
CA LYS A 238 42.63 45.47 -20.71
C LYS A 238 42.83 43.99 -20.98
N ILE A 239 42.96 43.19 -19.91
CA ILE A 239 42.96 41.73 -20.02
C ILE A 239 41.55 41.30 -20.43
N ARG A 240 41.44 40.71 -21.62
CA ARG A 240 40.22 40.01 -22.03
C ARG A 240 40.20 38.67 -21.31
N ILE A 241 39.04 38.34 -20.75
CA ILE A 241 38.83 37.09 -20.06
C ILE A 241 37.67 36.35 -20.72
N GLU A 242 37.76 35.04 -20.67
CA GLU A 242 36.63 34.14 -20.79
C GLU A 242 36.08 33.91 -19.40
N LYS A 243 34.77 34.05 -19.23
CA LYS A 243 34.08 33.86 -17.95
C LYS A 243 33.03 32.80 -18.13
N LEU A 244 33.23 31.66 -17.48
CA LEU A 244 32.33 30.52 -17.48
C LEU A 244 31.65 30.47 -16.13
N LEU A 245 30.34 30.28 -16.10
CA LEU A 245 29.66 29.93 -14.86
C LEU A 245 30.15 28.55 -14.42
N ASN A 246 30.58 28.41 -13.17
CA ASN A 246 30.94 27.12 -12.61
C ASN A 246 29.68 26.28 -12.52
N GLY A 247 29.65 25.21 -13.32
CA GLY A 247 28.68 24.11 -13.25
C GLY A 247 27.26 24.56 -12.93
N LEU A 248 26.44 24.75 -13.96
CA LEU A 248 25.00 24.59 -13.75
C LEU A 248 24.78 23.09 -13.49
N PRO A 249 24.32 22.66 -12.31
CA PRO A 249 23.78 21.31 -12.20
C PRO A 249 22.47 21.31 -12.99
N ILE A 250 22.55 20.99 -14.28
CA ILE A 250 21.37 20.59 -15.02
C ILE A 250 21.32 19.08 -14.83
N VAL A 251 20.46 18.65 -13.93
CA VAL A 251 20.22 17.23 -13.71
C VAL A 251 19.05 16.83 -14.60
N LEU A 252 19.24 15.80 -15.42
CA LEU A 252 18.10 15.04 -15.90
C LEU A 252 17.69 14.07 -14.79
N GLY A 253 16.52 14.30 -14.21
CA GLY A 253 15.98 13.48 -13.13
C GLY A 253 14.83 12.66 -13.63
N GLU A 254 15.08 11.79 -14.59
CA GLU A 254 14.08 10.82 -15.01
C GLU A 254 14.42 9.49 -14.38
N TYR A 255 13.43 8.95 -13.64
CA TYR A 255 13.43 7.59 -13.11
C TYR A 255 14.76 7.18 -12.50
N ASN A 256 15.09 7.85 -11.38
CA ASN A 256 15.82 7.36 -10.22
C ASN A 256 17.09 6.50 -10.47
N ALA A 257 17.63 6.63 -11.68
CA ALA A 257 18.83 6.09 -12.28
C ALA A 257 19.36 7.15 -13.27
N PRO A 258 20.68 7.29 -13.42
CA PRO A 258 21.30 8.09 -14.45
C PRO A 258 20.74 7.76 -15.84
N THR A 259 19.96 8.66 -16.44
CA THR A 259 19.64 8.53 -17.88
C THR A 259 20.90 8.87 -18.66
N GLU A 260 21.49 7.91 -19.35
CA GLU A 260 22.71 8.10 -20.14
C GLU A 260 22.36 8.35 -21.61
N GLY A 261 23.03 9.32 -22.24
CA GLY A 261 22.92 9.60 -23.67
C GLY A 261 21.69 10.40 -24.12
N ALA A 262 20.85 10.89 -23.20
CA ALA A 262 19.72 11.77 -23.53
C ALA A 262 20.21 13.15 -23.97
N LYS A 263 19.67 13.69 -25.06
CA LYS A 263 20.04 15.02 -25.58
C LYS A 263 19.12 16.08 -25.00
N CYS A 264 19.69 17.01 -24.22
CA CYS A 264 18.96 18.09 -23.56
C CYS A 264 19.31 19.46 -24.10
N THR A 265 18.29 20.26 -24.38
CA THR A 265 18.42 21.65 -24.83
C THR A 265 17.70 22.59 -23.89
N LEU A 266 18.37 23.66 -23.47
CA LEU A 266 17.79 24.76 -22.68
C LEU A 266 17.35 25.89 -23.60
N TYR A 267 16.17 26.46 -23.37
CA TYR A 267 15.60 27.54 -24.16
C TYR A 267 15.22 28.74 -23.27
N ASN A 268 15.44 29.96 -23.77
CA ASN A 268 15.00 31.19 -23.12
C ASN A 268 13.50 31.47 -23.35
N SER A 269 12.99 32.59 -22.82
CA SER A 269 11.58 32.98 -22.95
C SER A 269 11.11 33.13 -24.40
N SER A 270 12.01 33.53 -25.31
CA SER A 270 11.75 33.65 -26.76
C SER A 270 11.84 32.32 -27.52
N GLY A 271 12.12 31.20 -26.85
CA GLY A 271 12.27 29.90 -27.50
C GLY A 271 13.61 29.70 -28.20
N VAL A 272 14.59 30.57 -27.96
CA VAL A 272 15.95 30.43 -28.52
C VAL A 272 16.75 29.46 -27.66
N ALA A 273 17.37 28.47 -28.30
CA ALA A 273 18.25 27.52 -27.64
C ALA A 273 19.49 28.24 -27.08
N LEU A 274 19.70 28.14 -25.77
CA LEU A 274 20.83 28.70 -25.04
C LEU A 274 22.03 27.73 -25.01
N GLY A 275 21.76 26.43 -25.07
CA GLY A 275 22.78 25.38 -25.08
C GLY A 275 22.17 23.99 -25.15
N THR A 276 22.93 23.05 -25.72
CA THR A 276 22.56 21.65 -25.83
C THR A 276 23.73 20.77 -25.42
N ALA A 277 23.47 19.74 -24.62
CA ALA A 277 24.44 18.67 -24.34
C ALA A 277 23.72 17.35 -24.06
N SER A 278 24.49 16.27 -24.02
CA SER A 278 23.99 14.94 -23.67
C SER A 278 24.31 14.58 -22.23
N THR A 279 23.47 13.77 -21.60
CA THR A 279 23.74 13.26 -20.25
C THR A 279 24.90 12.27 -20.22
N GLY A 280 25.75 12.41 -19.19
CA GLY A 280 26.75 11.40 -18.84
C GLY A 280 26.18 10.29 -17.95
N GLY A 281 27.02 9.33 -17.54
CA GLY A 281 26.63 8.19 -16.70
C GLY A 281 26.16 8.53 -15.27
N ASN A 282 26.06 9.80 -14.90
CA ASN A 282 25.42 10.28 -13.67
C ASN A 282 24.07 10.98 -13.92
N GLY A 283 23.57 10.99 -15.15
CA GLY A 283 22.30 11.63 -15.53
C GLY A 283 22.37 13.15 -15.53
N GLN A 284 23.55 13.74 -15.34
CA GLN A 284 23.72 15.18 -15.36
C GLN A 284 24.17 15.65 -16.74
N VAL A 285 23.66 16.81 -17.11
CA VAL A 285 24.01 17.57 -18.30
C VAL A 285 24.84 18.76 -17.83
N ASN A 286 26.06 18.88 -18.33
CA ASN A 286 26.83 20.11 -18.16
C ASN A 286 26.71 20.92 -19.44
N LEU A 287 25.86 21.96 -19.45
CA LEU A 287 25.77 22.87 -20.59
C LEU A 287 26.99 23.80 -20.60
N VAL A 288 28.07 23.31 -21.22
CA VAL A 288 29.26 24.11 -21.50
C VAL A 288 28.86 25.17 -22.53
N GLY A 289 29.08 26.45 -22.19
CA GLY A 289 28.98 27.55 -23.15
C GLY A 289 27.83 28.54 -22.97
N VAL A 290 26.97 28.38 -21.96
CA VAL A 290 25.86 29.30 -21.70
C VAL A 290 26.37 30.59 -21.03
N MET A 291 26.51 31.67 -21.79
CA MET A 291 27.10 32.94 -21.32
C MET A 291 26.17 33.81 -20.45
N ASN A 292 24.86 33.75 -20.69
CA ASN A 292 23.82 34.48 -19.93
C ASN A 292 22.48 33.76 -20.11
N ILE A 293 21.77 33.51 -19.01
CA ILE A 293 20.37 33.09 -19.04
C ILE A 293 19.53 34.32 -18.68
N PRO A 294 18.73 34.87 -19.61
CA PRO A 294 17.87 36.02 -19.31
C PRO A 294 16.90 35.72 -18.18
N ALA A 295 16.52 36.75 -17.42
CA ALA A 295 15.39 36.63 -16.49
C ALA A 295 14.10 36.32 -17.27
N GLY A 296 13.23 35.51 -16.69
CA GLY A 296 11.97 35.08 -17.29
C GLY A 296 11.87 33.57 -17.45
N LEU A 297 10.93 33.14 -18.30
CA LEU A 297 10.71 31.71 -18.57
C LEU A 297 11.98 31.06 -19.14
N VAL A 298 12.36 29.95 -18.53
CA VAL A 298 13.38 29.04 -19.04
C VAL A 298 12.75 27.65 -19.14
N THR A 299 12.92 27.00 -20.29
CA THR A 299 12.43 25.64 -20.51
C THR A 299 13.58 24.72 -20.89
N MET A 300 13.52 23.47 -20.46
CA MET A 300 14.41 22.42 -20.91
C MET A 300 13.61 21.36 -21.64
N THR A 301 14.16 20.84 -22.73
CA THR A 301 13.60 19.68 -23.45
C THR A 301 14.70 18.64 -23.59
N CYS A 302 14.41 17.42 -23.18
CA CYS A 302 15.31 16.29 -23.26
C CYS A 302 14.65 15.15 -24.04
N THR A 303 15.43 14.52 -24.92
CA THR A 303 14.95 13.49 -25.85
C THR A 303 15.93 12.32 -25.94
N GLY A 304 15.41 11.10 -26.02
CA GLY A 304 16.21 9.87 -26.11
C GLY A 304 16.96 9.52 -24.82
N GLY A 305 17.96 8.64 -24.93
CA GLY A 305 18.71 8.10 -23.79
C GLY A 305 18.12 6.82 -23.20
N THR A 306 18.88 6.19 -22.30
CA THR A 306 18.49 4.95 -21.62
C THR A 306 18.74 5.05 -20.12
N TYR A 307 17.90 4.40 -19.33
CA TYR A 307 18.04 4.32 -17.87
C TYR A 307 17.72 2.91 -17.37
N THR A 308 18.18 2.59 -16.16
CA THR A 308 17.82 1.35 -15.47
C THR A 308 16.53 1.57 -14.68
N ASP A 309 15.46 0.94 -15.09
CA ASP A 309 14.14 1.12 -14.48
C ASP A 309 14.05 0.51 -13.08
N GLU A 310 13.54 1.27 -12.10
CA GLU A 310 13.53 0.87 -10.68
C GLU A 310 12.63 -0.34 -10.43
N ALA A 311 11.51 -0.41 -11.14
CA ALA A 311 10.57 -1.52 -11.02
C ALA A 311 11.16 -2.77 -11.66
N THR A 312 11.48 -2.74 -12.94
CA THR A 312 11.86 -3.94 -13.72
C THR A 312 13.32 -4.31 -13.60
N GLN A 313 14.19 -3.38 -13.17
CA GLN A 313 15.64 -3.52 -13.15
C GLN A 313 16.24 -3.79 -14.54
N THR A 314 15.54 -3.40 -15.60
CA THR A 314 16.00 -3.53 -16.98
C THR A 314 16.39 -2.17 -17.54
N ASN A 315 17.37 -2.16 -18.45
CA ASN A 315 17.70 -0.95 -19.18
C ASN A 315 16.65 -0.71 -20.27
N ILE A 316 15.92 0.39 -20.14
CA ILE A 316 14.87 0.79 -21.09
C ILE A 316 15.11 2.21 -21.59
N SER A 317 14.44 2.56 -22.68
CA SER A 317 14.50 3.91 -23.26
C SER A 317 13.75 4.90 -22.38
N ALA A 318 14.35 6.08 -22.18
CA ALA A 318 13.65 7.20 -21.57
C ALA A 318 12.43 7.61 -22.42
N PRO A 319 11.40 8.24 -21.81
CA PRO A 319 10.28 8.82 -22.54
C PRO A 319 10.75 9.66 -23.74
N ALA A 320 9.96 9.64 -24.81
CA ALA A 320 10.35 10.23 -26.10
C ALA A 320 10.71 11.72 -25.98
N GLU A 321 9.97 12.47 -25.16
CA GLU A 321 10.19 13.88 -24.88
C GLU A 321 9.84 14.19 -23.44
N LEU A 322 10.73 14.92 -22.77
CA LEU A 322 10.61 15.30 -21.37
C LEU A 322 11.01 16.74 -21.19
N ARG A 323 10.11 17.50 -20.57
CA ARG A 323 10.25 18.94 -20.43
C ARG A 323 10.17 19.35 -18.99
N ALA A 324 10.82 20.47 -18.73
CA ALA A 324 10.73 21.19 -17.49
C ALA A 324 10.72 22.67 -17.78
N ALA A 325 10.04 23.44 -16.93
CA ALA A 325 9.97 24.88 -17.09
C ALA A 325 9.88 25.59 -15.73
N THR A 326 10.51 26.76 -15.65
CA THR A 326 10.49 27.61 -14.46
C THR A 326 10.72 29.07 -14.84
N ILE A 327 10.44 29.99 -13.91
CA ILE A 327 10.75 31.41 -14.05
C ILE A 327 12.09 31.68 -13.36
N TYR A 328 13.11 31.98 -14.16
CA TYR A 328 14.44 32.30 -13.67
C TYR A 328 14.57 33.79 -13.36
N SER A 329 15.21 34.13 -12.25
CA SER A 329 15.40 35.52 -11.79
C SER A 329 16.43 36.30 -12.62
N GLY A 330 17.18 35.63 -13.51
CA GLY A 330 18.30 36.21 -14.24
C GLY A 330 19.62 36.22 -13.44
N THR A 331 19.61 35.77 -12.19
CA THR A 331 20.80 35.74 -11.31
C THR A 331 20.84 34.48 -10.44
N GLY A 332 22.04 33.98 -10.15
CA GLY A 332 22.25 32.78 -9.34
C GLY A 332 22.47 31.50 -10.15
N SER A 333 22.45 30.36 -9.49
CA SER A 333 22.52 29.05 -10.15
C SER A 333 21.12 28.64 -10.61
N LEU A 334 21.01 28.12 -11.84
CA LEU A 334 19.77 27.52 -12.34
C LEU A 334 19.88 25.99 -12.24
N THR A 335 19.00 25.39 -11.46
CA THR A 335 18.73 23.94 -11.51
C THR A 335 17.39 23.75 -12.19
N ILE A 336 17.37 22.92 -13.23
CA ILE A 336 16.15 22.54 -13.93
C ILE A 336 16.19 21.03 -14.14
N LEU A 337 15.23 20.34 -13.54
CA LEU A 337 15.09 18.89 -13.55
C LEU A 337 14.00 18.53 -14.55
N ALA A 338 14.35 17.94 -15.70
CA ALA A 338 13.34 17.24 -16.49
C ALA A 338 13.15 15.84 -15.91
N SER A 339 11.89 15.55 -15.58
CA SER A 339 11.37 14.37 -14.90
C SER A 339 9.92 14.13 -15.36
N PRO A 340 9.33 12.96 -15.11
CA PRO A 340 7.90 12.73 -15.34
C PRO A 340 7.03 13.76 -14.62
N LEU A 341 7.43 14.20 -13.41
CA LEU A 341 6.72 15.22 -12.63
C LEU A 341 6.74 16.60 -13.32
N SER A 342 7.91 17.03 -13.80
CA SER A 342 8.04 18.31 -14.49
C SER A 342 7.38 18.29 -15.87
N GLU A 343 7.38 17.14 -16.54
CA GLU A 343 6.71 16.96 -17.82
C GLU A 343 5.19 17.04 -17.65
N VAL A 344 4.62 16.42 -16.61
CA VAL A 344 3.20 16.59 -16.28
C VAL A 344 2.86 18.07 -16.05
N ALA A 345 3.67 18.78 -15.25
CA ALA A 345 3.46 20.21 -15.01
C ALA A 345 3.57 21.03 -16.30
N TYR A 346 4.51 20.71 -17.18
CA TYR A 346 4.67 21.36 -18.47
C TYR A 346 3.45 21.14 -19.37
N GLN A 347 2.98 19.90 -19.51
CA GLN A 347 1.78 19.59 -20.31
C GLN A 347 0.52 20.26 -19.77
N MET A 348 0.42 20.42 -18.45
CA MET A 348 -0.70 21.17 -17.84
C MET A 348 -0.61 22.68 -18.15
N ALA A 349 0.60 23.22 -18.26
CA ALA A 349 0.84 24.65 -18.54
C ALA A 349 0.66 24.97 -20.03
N ASP A 350 0.97 24.01 -20.90
CA ASP A 350 0.88 24.16 -22.34
C ASP A 350 -0.56 23.93 -22.85
N THR A 351 -1.44 24.88 -22.54
CA THR A 351 -2.86 24.84 -22.98
C THR A 351 -3.09 25.45 -24.37
N ASN A 352 -2.07 26.12 -24.93
CA ASN A 352 -2.16 26.84 -26.21
C ASN A 352 -1.01 26.46 -27.17
N ASN A 353 -0.72 25.17 -27.26
CA ASN A 353 0.10 24.54 -28.30
C ASN A 353 1.50 25.18 -28.50
N GLY A 354 2.23 25.35 -27.41
CA GLY A 354 3.59 25.87 -27.34
C GLY A 354 3.69 27.36 -27.04
N ASP A 355 2.58 28.05 -26.74
CA ASP A 355 2.59 29.47 -26.38
C ASP A 355 3.34 29.69 -25.05
N ARG A 356 4.57 30.18 -25.18
CA ARG A 356 5.48 30.41 -24.07
C ARG A 356 4.99 31.50 -23.11
N THR A 357 4.09 32.38 -23.54
CA THR A 357 3.51 33.41 -22.65
C THR A 357 2.47 32.83 -21.71
N VAL A 358 1.66 31.88 -22.22
CA VAL A 358 0.70 31.11 -21.42
C VAL A 358 1.44 30.21 -20.44
N ILE A 359 2.45 29.46 -20.92
CA ILE A 359 3.28 28.61 -20.06
C ILE A 359 3.94 29.44 -18.94
N ALA A 360 4.50 30.61 -19.26
CA ALA A 360 5.14 31.46 -18.27
C ALA A 360 4.20 31.95 -17.15
N THR A 361 2.90 32.06 -17.44
CA THR A 361 1.89 32.52 -16.49
C THR A 361 1.58 31.46 -15.44
N ASP A 362 1.42 30.20 -15.87
CA ASP A 362 0.86 29.15 -15.01
C ASP A 362 1.92 28.19 -14.45
N ILE A 363 3.09 28.09 -15.08
CA ILE A 363 4.06 27.01 -14.80
C ILE A 363 4.49 26.93 -13.33
N MET A 364 4.68 28.07 -12.64
CA MET A 364 5.06 28.05 -11.23
C MET A 364 3.96 27.47 -10.33
N GLN A 365 2.70 27.80 -10.61
CA GLN A 365 1.57 27.27 -9.88
C GLN A 365 1.38 25.78 -10.17
N LEU A 366 1.56 25.38 -11.43
CA LEU A 366 1.41 23.98 -11.85
C LEU A 366 2.53 23.07 -11.34
N ASN A 367 3.77 23.55 -11.30
CA ASN A 367 4.86 22.85 -10.62
C ASN A 367 4.53 22.57 -9.14
N THR A 368 3.93 23.56 -8.46
CA THR A 368 3.47 23.42 -7.07
C THR A 368 2.28 22.46 -6.98
N ALA A 369 1.32 22.56 -7.90
CA ALA A 369 0.12 21.71 -7.91
C ALA A 369 0.47 20.23 -8.12
N VAL A 370 1.40 19.92 -9.03
CA VAL A 370 1.90 18.55 -9.21
C VAL A 370 2.55 18.05 -7.93
N ALA A 371 3.44 18.82 -7.31
CA ALA A 371 4.08 18.45 -6.05
C ALA A 371 3.04 18.17 -4.94
N THR A 372 2.06 19.06 -4.77
CA THR A 372 0.99 18.89 -3.80
C THR A 372 0.14 17.64 -4.06
N ALA A 373 -0.08 17.27 -5.32
CA ALA A 373 -0.91 16.11 -5.66
C ALA A 373 -0.32 14.78 -5.16
N PHE A 374 1.01 14.68 -5.02
CA PHE A 374 1.68 13.51 -4.45
C PHE A 374 1.77 13.53 -2.91
N GLY A 375 1.34 14.60 -2.24
CA GLY A 375 1.27 14.73 -0.78
C GLY A 375 2.64 14.87 -0.11
N VAL A 376 3.50 13.85 -0.21
CA VAL A 376 4.85 13.83 0.38
C VAL A 376 5.79 14.88 -0.24
N LEU A 377 5.44 15.37 -1.43
CA LEU A 377 6.16 16.44 -2.13
C LEU A 377 5.59 17.84 -1.84
N ASN A 378 4.61 17.97 -0.94
CA ASN A 378 4.05 19.28 -0.62
C ASN A 378 5.14 20.24 -0.08
N GLY A 379 5.27 21.39 -0.74
CA GLY A 379 6.32 22.37 -0.44
C GLY A 379 7.70 22.07 -1.06
N ILE A 380 7.87 20.95 -1.76
CA ILE A 380 9.12 20.57 -2.43
C ILE A 380 9.13 21.11 -3.86
N ASN A 381 10.23 21.74 -4.25
CA ASN A 381 10.41 22.21 -5.61
C ASN A 381 10.87 21.08 -6.53
N ILE A 382 9.92 20.48 -7.26
CA ILE A 382 10.16 19.37 -8.20
C ILE A 382 11.04 19.74 -9.40
N ILE A 383 11.31 21.04 -9.63
CA ILE A 383 12.18 21.51 -10.72
C ILE A 383 13.64 21.64 -10.30
N SER A 384 13.91 21.93 -9.02
CA SER A 384 15.28 22.16 -8.55
C SER A 384 15.80 21.10 -7.58
N THR A 385 14.95 20.18 -7.12
CA THR A 385 15.34 19.15 -6.15
C THR A 385 15.89 17.93 -6.89
N ILE A 386 17.19 17.69 -6.73
CA ILE A 386 17.87 16.54 -7.35
C ILE A 386 17.44 15.26 -6.61
N PRO A 387 16.87 14.26 -7.29
CA PRO A 387 16.42 13.02 -6.64
C PRO A 387 17.59 12.14 -6.20
N SER A 388 17.47 11.52 -5.03
CA SER A 388 18.40 10.47 -4.57
C SER A 388 18.19 9.18 -5.35
N ASN A 389 19.26 8.61 -5.92
CA ASN A 389 19.24 7.37 -6.71
C ASN A 389 18.93 6.13 -5.82
N ALA A 390 17.75 5.54 -5.95
CA ALA A 390 17.32 4.36 -5.19
C ALA A 390 17.87 3.04 -5.72
N ASN A 391 18.36 3.00 -6.97
CA ASN A 391 19.10 1.85 -7.49
C ASN A 391 20.51 1.74 -6.87
N ALA A 392 21.05 2.85 -6.36
CA ALA A 392 22.37 2.93 -5.74
C ALA A 392 22.41 2.55 -4.24
N GLY A 393 21.27 2.50 -3.55
CA GLY A 393 21.21 2.14 -2.12
C GLY A 393 20.04 2.78 -1.37
N PRO A 394 20.09 2.82 -0.02
CA PRO A 394 19.07 3.47 0.79
C PRO A 394 18.93 4.98 0.50
N VAL A 395 17.71 5.51 0.44
CA VAL A 395 17.41 6.95 0.32
C VAL A 395 16.94 7.50 1.66
N ALA A 396 17.38 8.71 1.99
CA ALA A 396 16.95 9.42 3.19
C ALA A 396 15.51 9.94 3.06
N ASN A 397 14.85 10.24 4.20
CA ASN A 397 13.55 10.92 4.19
C ASN A 397 13.74 12.45 4.19
N ASP A 398 14.55 12.92 3.25
CA ASP A 398 14.76 14.34 2.94
C ASP A 398 14.12 14.68 1.59
N ASP A 399 14.18 15.93 1.17
CA ASP A 399 13.51 16.37 -0.06
C ASP A 399 14.01 15.59 -1.29
N ALA A 400 15.31 15.29 -1.36
CA ALA A 400 15.92 14.52 -2.43
C ALA A 400 15.41 13.07 -2.47
N GLY A 401 15.34 12.41 -1.31
CA GLY A 401 14.80 11.05 -1.20
C GLY A 401 13.30 10.98 -1.44
N LYS A 402 12.54 12.00 -1.05
CA LYS A 402 11.10 12.12 -1.35
C LYS A 402 10.82 12.15 -2.84
N VAL A 403 11.54 13.00 -3.58
CA VAL A 403 11.42 13.06 -5.05
C VAL A 403 11.86 11.73 -5.68
N GLY A 404 13.01 11.18 -5.27
CA GLY A 404 13.51 9.90 -5.79
C GLY A 404 12.54 8.73 -5.59
N ALA A 405 11.98 8.59 -4.39
CA ALA A 405 10.99 7.54 -4.11
C ALA A 405 9.67 7.75 -4.88
N THR A 406 9.27 8.99 -5.13
CA THR A 406 8.08 9.29 -5.95
C THR A 406 8.28 8.85 -7.40
N LEU A 407 9.45 9.13 -7.98
CA LEU A 407 9.80 8.69 -9.33
C LEU A 407 9.84 7.16 -9.46
N ALA A 408 10.31 6.45 -8.43
CA ALA A 408 10.26 4.99 -8.40
C ALA A 408 8.82 4.45 -8.43
N ILE A 409 7.88 5.12 -7.76
CA ILE A 409 6.46 4.73 -7.78
C ILE A 409 5.87 4.95 -9.18
N ILE A 410 6.23 6.04 -9.87
CA ILE A 410 5.78 6.27 -11.25
C ILE A 410 6.32 5.19 -12.20
N SER A 411 7.58 4.75 -12.02
CA SER A 411 8.14 3.60 -12.77
C SER A 411 7.29 2.34 -12.51
N GLN A 412 6.92 2.08 -11.25
CA GLN A 412 6.05 0.97 -10.90
C GLN A 412 4.63 1.07 -11.50
N MET A 413 4.08 2.28 -11.67
CA MET A 413 2.81 2.48 -12.35
C MET A 413 2.89 2.01 -13.81
N ALA A 414 3.98 2.34 -14.51
CA ALA A 414 4.21 1.88 -15.88
C ALA A 414 4.34 0.35 -15.94
N ALA A 415 5.17 -0.23 -15.08
CA ALA A 415 5.39 -1.67 -15.05
C ALA A 415 4.11 -2.47 -14.75
N THR A 416 3.26 -2.01 -13.83
CA THR A 416 2.04 -2.74 -13.43
C THR A 416 0.88 -2.56 -14.38
N SER A 417 0.76 -1.39 -15.00
CA SER A 417 -0.28 -1.11 -15.99
C SER A 417 0.03 -1.70 -17.38
N GLY A 418 1.30 -2.05 -17.65
CA GLY A 418 1.77 -2.44 -18.98
C GLY A 418 1.83 -1.27 -19.97
N LYS A 419 1.64 -0.04 -19.50
CA LYS A 419 1.73 1.18 -20.30
C LYS A 419 3.17 1.66 -20.40
N THR A 420 3.48 2.38 -21.46
CA THR A 420 4.73 3.12 -21.61
C THR A 420 4.81 4.28 -20.61
N ALA A 421 6.02 4.73 -20.30
CA ALA A 421 6.22 5.88 -19.42
C ALA A 421 5.53 7.17 -19.93
N THR A 422 5.45 7.36 -21.25
CA THR A 422 4.72 8.49 -21.86
C THR A 422 3.21 8.41 -21.63
N GLU A 423 2.63 7.21 -21.72
CA GLU A 423 1.20 7.00 -21.45
C GLU A 423 0.88 7.24 -19.97
N VAL A 424 1.72 6.74 -19.05
CA VAL A 424 1.56 7.01 -17.61
C VAL A 424 1.65 8.49 -17.28
N ILE A 425 2.55 9.25 -17.93
CA ILE A 425 2.61 10.71 -17.78
C ILE A 425 1.29 11.36 -18.19
N SER A 426 0.66 10.89 -19.28
CA SER A 426 -0.65 11.41 -19.70
C SER A 426 -1.75 11.07 -18.70
N ASP A 427 -1.78 9.84 -18.18
CA ASP A 427 -2.74 9.43 -17.14
C ASP A 427 -2.58 10.28 -15.88
N LEU A 428 -1.33 10.48 -15.42
CA LEU A 428 -1.00 11.30 -14.25
C LEU A 428 -1.49 12.75 -14.41
N LYS A 429 -1.29 13.34 -15.60
CA LYS A 429 -1.80 14.68 -15.91
C LYS A 429 -3.32 14.73 -15.75
N ASP A 430 -4.04 13.80 -16.36
CA ASP A 430 -5.50 13.76 -16.30
C ASP A 430 -5.97 13.50 -14.86
N ALA A 431 -5.27 12.63 -14.13
CA ALA A 431 -5.58 12.32 -12.74
C ALA A 431 -5.35 13.49 -11.79
N ILE A 432 -4.28 14.28 -11.98
CA ILE A 432 -4.03 15.50 -11.21
C ILE A 432 -5.09 16.56 -11.53
N LYS A 433 -5.37 16.78 -12.82
CA LYS A 433 -6.39 17.73 -13.28
C LYS A 433 -7.77 17.41 -12.72
N ASN A 434 -8.12 16.13 -12.66
CA ASN A 434 -9.41 15.65 -12.15
C ASN A 434 -9.40 15.36 -10.64
N LYS A 435 -8.28 15.57 -9.94
CA LYS A 435 -8.10 15.27 -8.50
C LYS A 435 -8.37 13.80 -8.14
N THR A 436 -7.93 12.87 -8.99
CA THR A 436 -8.09 11.41 -8.85
C THR A 436 -6.77 10.63 -8.65
N LEU A 437 -5.61 11.31 -8.69
CA LEU A 437 -4.26 10.70 -8.64
C LEU A 437 -4.04 9.68 -7.52
N SER A 438 -4.69 9.89 -6.39
CA SER A 438 -4.46 9.15 -5.16
C SER A 438 -4.80 7.65 -5.24
N ALA A 439 -5.73 7.24 -6.10
CA ALA A 439 -6.08 5.82 -6.29
C ALA A 439 -5.00 5.06 -7.08
N GLU A 440 -4.48 5.68 -8.14
CA GLU A 440 -3.39 5.14 -8.96
C GLU A 440 -2.09 5.04 -8.17
N LEU A 441 -1.79 6.08 -7.37
CA LEU A 441 -0.65 6.09 -6.45
C LEU A 441 -0.76 4.96 -5.42
N SER A 442 -1.94 4.76 -4.84
CA SER A 442 -2.20 3.69 -3.86
C SER A 442 -2.04 2.29 -4.47
N SER A 443 -2.54 2.09 -5.70
CA SER A 443 -2.37 0.82 -6.43
C SER A 443 -0.89 0.52 -6.70
N ALA A 444 -0.13 1.53 -7.15
CA ALA A 444 1.29 1.41 -7.43
C ALA A 444 2.12 1.15 -6.18
N MET A 445 1.87 1.88 -5.09
CA MET A 445 2.49 1.63 -3.78
C MET A 445 2.20 0.21 -3.29
N SER A 446 0.96 -0.25 -3.45
CA SER A 446 0.57 -1.60 -3.03
C SER A 446 1.26 -2.67 -3.89
N ALA A 447 1.41 -2.46 -5.19
CA ALA A 447 2.14 -3.37 -6.08
C ALA A 447 3.64 -3.42 -5.75
N PHE A 448 4.23 -2.26 -5.45
CA PHE A 448 5.61 -2.12 -4.99
C PHE A 448 5.85 -2.90 -3.69
N GLN A 449 4.87 -2.91 -2.78
CA GLN A 449 4.94 -3.61 -1.49
C GLN A 449 4.63 -5.11 -1.56
N ARG A 450 3.73 -5.54 -2.45
CA ARG A 450 3.32 -6.95 -2.64
C ARG A 450 4.38 -7.82 -3.33
N GLY A 451 5.51 -7.24 -3.75
CA GLY A 451 6.68 -8.00 -4.22
C GLY A 451 6.73 -8.21 -5.73
N VAL A 452 6.01 -7.41 -6.53
CA VAL A 452 6.02 -7.56 -8.00
C VAL A 452 7.31 -7.03 -8.64
N SER A 453 8.18 -6.32 -7.91
CA SER A 453 9.43 -5.81 -8.51
C SER A 453 10.53 -5.57 -7.49
N VAL A 454 10.95 -6.63 -6.82
CA VAL A 454 12.34 -6.71 -6.35
C VAL A 454 12.99 -7.78 -7.20
N ALA A 455 13.52 -7.38 -8.37
CA ALA A 455 14.42 -8.28 -9.09
C ALA A 455 15.49 -8.75 -8.09
N ALA A 456 15.76 -10.05 -8.10
CA ALA A 456 16.58 -10.73 -7.10
C ALA A 456 17.87 -9.95 -6.80
N GLY A 457 17.96 -9.32 -5.62
CA GLY A 457 19.23 -8.78 -5.10
C GLY A 457 19.23 -7.44 -4.38
N LYS A 458 18.15 -6.62 -4.37
CA LYS A 458 18.18 -5.32 -3.66
C LYS A 458 16.87 -4.96 -2.95
N THR A 459 16.75 -5.36 -1.68
CA THR A 459 15.68 -4.97 -0.74
C THR A 459 15.62 -3.46 -0.44
N SER A 460 16.62 -2.68 -0.88
CA SER A 460 16.75 -1.25 -0.61
C SER A 460 15.62 -0.42 -1.20
N ILE A 461 15.11 -0.71 -2.41
CA ILE A 461 14.11 0.16 -3.06
C ILE A 461 12.76 0.09 -2.33
N LYS A 462 12.34 -1.11 -1.89
CA LYS A 462 11.20 -1.29 -0.98
C LYS A 462 11.40 -0.50 0.32
N GLY A 463 12.56 -0.64 0.96
CA GLY A 463 12.91 0.09 2.18
C GLY A 463 12.90 1.61 1.99
N ASN A 464 13.25 2.10 0.80
CA ASN A 464 13.28 3.52 0.45
C ASN A 464 11.88 4.13 0.36
N VAL A 465 10.98 3.44 -0.33
CA VAL A 465 9.57 3.87 -0.40
C VAL A 465 8.93 3.79 0.98
N ASP A 466 9.20 2.73 1.75
CA ASP A 466 8.72 2.62 3.13
C ASP A 466 9.32 3.72 4.04
N ASN A 467 10.58 4.14 3.87
CA ASN A 467 11.19 5.21 4.65
C ASN A 467 10.58 6.61 4.36
N VAL A 468 10.25 6.87 3.09
CA VAL A 468 9.74 8.16 2.63
C VAL A 468 8.23 8.29 2.81
N PHE A 469 7.48 7.27 2.40
CA PHE A 469 6.00 7.25 2.41
C PHE A 469 5.44 6.54 3.65
N GLY A 470 6.28 6.23 4.64
CA GLY A 470 5.94 5.39 5.79
C GLY A 470 5.80 6.10 7.12
N LEU A 471 5.15 7.27 7.17
CA LEU A 471 4.22 7.40 8.28
C LEU A 471 3.01 6.54 7.91
N LEU A 472 2.90 5.39 8.58
CA LEU A 472 1.74 4.50 8.52
C LEU A 472 0.42 5.30 8.55
N VAL A 473 0.42 6.39 9.33
CA VAL A 473 -0.64 7.41 9.42
C VAL A 473 -1.05 7.96 8.05
N ASP A 474 -0.14 8.53 7.26
CA ASP A 474 -0.49 9.25 6.02
C ASP A 474 -1.00 8.30 4.93
N ARG A 475 -0.42 7.09 4.87
CA ARG A 475 -0.87 6.01 3.99
C ARG A 475 -2.30 5.59 4.32
N ALA A 476 -2.58 5.43 5.60
CA ALA A 476 -3.87 5.00 6.07
C ALA A 476 -4.95 6.09 5.93
N ILE A 477 -4.63 7.36 6.20
CA ILE A 477 -5.54 8.49 5.94
C ILE A 477 -5.91 8.51 4.46
N LEU A 478 -4.93 8.42 3.56
CA LEU A 478 -5.18 8.44 2.12
C LEU A 478 -6.05 7.27 1.66
N LYS A 479 -5.76 6.06 2.14
CA LYS A 479 -6.55 4.88 1.81
C LYS A 479 -8.00 4.98 2.31
N ILE A 480 -8.19 5.49 3.53
CA ILE A 480 -9.52 5.70 4.12
C ILE A 480 -10.28 6.81 3.37
N SER A 481 -9.62 7.91 3.02
CA SER A 481 -10.28 9.07 2.38
C SER A 481 -10.85 8.76 0.99
N LEU A 482 -10.23 7.82 0.27
CA LEU A 482 -10.63 7.42 -1.08
C LEU A 482 -11.67 6.33 -1.13
N TYR A 483 -11.91 5.64 -0.03
CA TYR A 483 -12.86 4.55 -0.03
C TYR A 483 -14.28 5.06 -0.29
N ASN A 484 -14.88 4.57 -1.38
CA ASN A 484 -16.20 4.95 -1.89
C ASN A 484 -17.22 3.79 -1.81
N GLY A 485 -16.79 2.61 -1.33
CA GLY A 485 -17.61 1.40 -1.23
C GLY A 485 -17.34 0.35 -2.30
N GLU A 486 -16.54 0.66 -3.33
CA GLU A 486 -16.28 -0.22 -4.49
C GLU A 486 -14.78 -0.19 -4.88
N GLY A 487 -14.20 -1.36 -5.21
CA GLY A 487 -12.82 -1.47 -5.69
C GLY A 487 -11.74 -1.54 -4.60
N ASP A 488 -10.55 -2.01 -4.99
CA ASP A 488 -9.37 -2.09 -4.14
C ASP A 488 -8.54 -0.78 -4.16
N PRO A 489 -7.89 -0.40 -3.04
CA PRO A 489 -7.75 -1.19 -1.81
C PRO A 489 -8.75 -0.78 -0.70
N VAL A 490 -9.43 -1.77 -0.10
CA VAL A 490 -10.39 -1.59 1.01
C VAL A 490 -9.67 -1.25 2.33
N PRO A 491 -10.10 -0.23 3.11
CA PRO A 491 -9.53 0.07 4.42
C PRO A 491 -9.58 -1.12 5.38
N THR A 492 -8.47 -1.39 6.06
CA THR A 492 -8.25 -2.52 6.97
C THR A 492 -8.15 -2.05 8.42
N VAL A 493 -8.22 -2.98 9.38
CA VAL A 493 -8.09 -2.66 10.81
C VAL A 493 -6.76 -1.97 11.07
N ARG A 494 -5.71 -2.46 10.42
CA ARG A 494 -4.37 -1.91 10.50
C ARG A 494 -4.30 -0.45 10.04
N ASP A 495 -5.01 -0.09 8.97
CA ASP A 495 -5.05 1.30 8.50
C ASP A 495 -5.64 2.23 9.60
N TYR A 496 -6.69 1.80 10.31
CA TYR A 496 -7.25 2.60 11.41
C TYR A 496 -6.34 2.65 12.65
N GLU A 497 -5.64 1.57 13.00
CA GLU A 497 -4.61 1.55 14.06
C GLU A 497 -3.45 2.50 13.73
N ASP A 498 -3.03 2.48 12.47
CA ASP A 498 -1.92 3.26 11.94
C ASP A 498 -2.17 4.77 12.03
N ILE A 499 -3.44 5.23 12.01
CA ILE A 499 -3.85 6.63 12.26
C ILE A 499 -4.25 6.90 13.72
N GLY A 500 -3.99 5.96 14.63
CA GLY A 500 -4.29 6.11 16.07
C GLY A 500 -5.77 5.97 16.42
N ILE A 501 -6.59 5.36 15.57
CA ILE A 501 -8.01 5.07 15.81
C ILE A 501 -8.16 3.58 16.18
N ASN A 502 -7.76 3.25 17.40
CA ASN A 502 -7.81 1.89 17.94
C ASN A 502 -9.24 1.39 18.27
N SER A 503 -10.27 2.21 18.02
CA SER A 503 -11.68 1.82 18.22
C SER A 503 -12.23 0.97 17.08
N VAL A 504 -11.51 0.88 15.95
CA VAL A 504 -11.86 0.01 14.82
C VAL A 504 -11.16 -1.34 14.99
N ALA A 505 -11.92 -2.42 14.87
CA ALA A 505 -11.48 -3.80 15.01
C ALA A 505 -12.22 -4.69 14.00
N GLU A 506 -11.79 -5.93 13.81
CA GLU A 506 -12.40 -6.85 12.82
C GLU A 506 -13.93 -6.96 12.96
N LYS A 507 -14.43 -6.91 14.20
CA LYS A 507 -15.87 -6.98 14.51
C LYS A 507 -16.69 -5.78 14.02
N ASN A 508 -16.10 -4.60 13.82
CA ASN A 508 -16.84 -3.38 13.48
C ASN A 508 -16.37 -2.69 12.19
N ILE A 509 -15.25 -3.12 11.60
CA ILE A 509 -14.64 -2.47 10.43
C ILE A 509 -15.59 -2.34 9.24
N LYS A 510 -16.42 -3.35 8.97
CA LYS A 510 -17.39 -3.32 7.85
C LYS A 510 -18.32 -2.10 7.95
N ILE A 511 -18.83 -1.79 9.14
CA ILE A 511 -19.71 -0.64 9.37
C ILE A 511 -18.94 0.68 9.26
N LYS A 512 -17.70 0.72 9.76
CA LYS A 512 -16.87 1.94 9.69
C LYS A 512 -16.54 2.28 8.24
N ASN A 513 -16.17 1.28 7.44
CA ASN A 513 -15.97 1.41 6.01
C ASN A 513 -17.24 1.87 5.30
N LEU A 514 -18.42 1.32 5.65
CA LEU A 514 -19.70 1.77 5.08
C LEU A 514 -19.97 3.26 5.36
N ARG A 515 -19.65 3.77 6.55
CA ARG A 515 -19.79 5.21 6.88
C ARG A 515 -18.85 6.08 6.06
N ILE A 516 -17.60 5.65 5.91
CA ILE A 516 -16.61 6.31 5.06
C ILE A 516 -17.07 6.35 3.60
N ALA A 517 -17.67 5.26 3.10
CA ALA A 517 -18.22 5.17 1.75
C ALA A 517 -19.48 6.03 1.52
N ALA A 518 -20.25 6.27 2.59
CA ALA A 518 -21.45 7.10 2.56
C ALA A 518 -21.12 8.60 2.44
N GLU A 519 -20.00 9.05 3.03
CA GLU A 519 -19.50 10.41 2.82
C GLU A 519 -18.86 10.54 1.43
N LYS A 520 -19.51 11.32 0.57
CA LYS A 520 -19.11 11.52 -0.83
C LYS A 520 -18.11 12.66 -0.98
N ASP A 521 -18.05 13.59 -0.03
CA ASP A 521 -17.09 14.68 0.00
C ASP A 521 -15.73 14.21 0.53
N ARG A 522 -14.69 14.28 -0.31
CA ARG A 522 -13.35 13.80 0.05
C ARG A 522 -12.63 14.71 1.03
N THR A 523 -12.92 16.01 1.03
CA THR A 523 -12.27 16.97 1.93
C THR A 523 -12.80 16.90 3.36
N LYS A 524 -13.75 15.98 3.63
CA LYS A 524 -14.22 15.65 4.97
C LYS A 524 -13.66 14.32 5.46
N LYS A 525 -12.70 13.75 4.75
CA LYS A 525 -12.09 12.46 5.05
C LYS A 525 -10.57 12.53 5.01
N ASP A 526 -9.98 13.73 4.96
CA ASP A 526 -8.55 13.92 4.74
C ASP A 526 -7.77 14.18 6.04
N SER A 527 -8.46 14.22 7.18
CA SER A 527 -7.83 14.30 8.50
C SER A 527 -8.27 13.19 9.46
N ILE A 528 -7.42 12.89 10.44
CA ILE A 528 -7.74 11.94 11.52
C ILE A 528 -9.01 12.37 12.27
N SER A 529 -9.23 13.69 12.45
CA SER A 529 -10.40 14.21 13.16
C SER A 529 -11.69 13.91 12.41
N GLU A 530 -11.75 14.22 11.12
CA GLU A 530 -12.98 14.04 10.36
C GLU A 530 -13.27 12.55 10.10
N ILE A 531 -12.22 11.76 9.85
CA ILE A 531 -12.34 10.30 9.79
C ILE A 531 -12.94 9.79 11.10
N ARG A 532 -12.43 10.26 12.26
CA ARG A 532 -12.97 9.89 13.58
C ARG A 532 -14.43 10.30 13.74
N ASP A 533 -14.81 11.48 13.27
CA ASP A 533 -16.17 11.98 13.37
C ASP A 533 -17.14 11.14 12.52
N ILE A 534 -16.80 10.89 11.25
CA ILE A 534 -17.62 10.07 10.33
C ILE A 534 -17.81 8.66 10.88
N ILE A 535 -16.74 8.02 11.32
CA ILE A 535 -16.82 6.65 11.82
C ILE A 535 -17.47 6.59 13.21
N SER A 536 -17.59 7.71 13.93
CA SER A 536 -18.28 7.78 15.23
C SER A 536 -19.80 7.94 15.11
N PHE A 537 -20.30 8.42 13.97
CA PHE A 537 -21.73 8.68 13.74
C PHE A 537 -22.58 7.40 13.77
N GLN A 538 -23.63 7.37 14.60
CA GLN A 538 -24.61 6.29 14.66
C GLN A 538 -25.79 6.60 13.74
N SER A 539 -26.06 5.76 12.75
CA SER A 539 -27.28 5.86 11.94
C SER A 539 -28.51 5.53 12.78
N LYS A 540 -29.61 6.27 12.58
CA LYS A 540 -30.89 6.01 13.28
C LYS A 540 -31.76 5.07 12.44
N ALA A 541 -31.99 3.85 12.93
CA ALA A 541 -32.96 2.89 12.36
C ALA A 541 -34.03 2.52 13.40
N SER A 542 -35.29 2.42 12.97
CA SER A 542 -36.43 2.02 13.82
C SER A 542 -37.12 0.76 13.29
N PHE A 543 -36.84 -0.38 13.91
CA PHE A 543 -37.42 -1.68 13.57
C PHE A 543 -38.10 -2.32 14.78
N LYS A 544 -38.92 -3.36 14.55
CA LYS A 544 -39.72 -4.09 15.55
C LYS A 544 -39.49 -5.59 15.44
N ILE A 545 -39.57 -6.29 16.57
CA ILE A 545 -39.53 -7.75 16.65
C ILE A 545 -40.93 -8.33 16.61
N ASN A 546 -41.16 -9.22 15.64
CA ASN A 546 -42.35 -10.06 15.54
C ASN A 546 -41.97 -11.49 15.95
N LEU A 547 -42.38 -11.87 17.16
CA LEU A 547 -42.27 -13.22 17.70
C LEU A 547 -43.69 -13.76 17.92
N ILE A 548 -43.95 -15.00 17.51
CA ILE A 548 -45.24 -15.67 17.77
C ILE A 548 -45.37 -15.81 19.30
N ALA A 549 -46.39 -15.19 19.87
CA ALA A 549 -46.57 -15.11 21.31
C ALA A 549 -47.26 -16.37 21.84
N VAL A 550 -46.73 -16.86 22.97
CA VAL A 550 -47.16 -18.00 23.80
C VAL A 550 -46.70 -19.35 23.29
N ALA A 551 -45.74 -19.94 24.01
CA ALA A 551 -45.36 -21.33 23.86
C ALA A 551 -45.41 -22.03 25.22
N SER A 552 -46.18 -23.10 25.31
CA SER A 552 -46.09 -24.04 26.43
C SER A 552 -45.12 -25.16 26.08
N VAL A 553 -44.47 -25.73 27.10
CA VAL A 553 -43.61 -26.91 26.97
C VAL A 553 -43.95 -27.88 28.11
N ALA A 554 -44.02 -29.17 27.80
CA ALA A 554 -44.13 -30.18 28.85
C ALA A 554 -42.87 -30.18 29.72
N GLU A 555 -43.01 -30.51 31.00
CA GLU A 555 -41.84 -30.72 31.84
C GLU A 555 -40.97 -31.85 31.28
N LYS A 556 -39.69 -31.84 31.65
CA LYS A 556 -38.66 -32.70 31.07
C LYS A 556 -38.47 -32.58 29.55
N ASP A 557 -39.23 -31.76 28.86
CA ASP A 557 -38.97 -31.37 27.48
C ASP A 557 -38.26 -30.02 27.43
N ALA A 558 -37.36 -29.90 26.46
CA ALA A 558 -36.67 -28.64 26.22
C ALA A 558 -37.55 -27.75 25.34
N PHE A 559 -37.68 -26.48 25.71
CA PHE A 559 -38.38 -25.50 24.86
C PHE A 559 -37.44 -24.95 23.79
N THR A 560 -37.93 -24.72 22.58
CA THR A 560 -37.24 -23.96 21.54
C THR A 560 -38.25 -23.13 20.73
N SER A 561 -38.00 -21.83 20.56
CA SER A 561 -38.87 -20.92 19.83
C SER A 561 -38.70 -21.03 18.31
N PRO A 562 -39.70 -20.62 17.50
CA PRO A 562 -39.46 -20.32 16.08
C PRO A 562 -38.48 -19.15 15.94
N THR A 563 -37.88 -19.00 14.76
CA THR A 563 -36.99 -17.87 14.43
C THR A 563 -37.82 -16.56 14.40
N PRO A 564 -37.49 -15.55 15.21
CA PRO A 564 -38.18 -14.26 15.18
C PRO A 564 -38.04 -13.55 13.83
N THR A 565 -39.04 -12.76 13.45
CA THR A 565 -38.98 -11.90 12.26
C THR A 565 -38.87 -10.43 12.65
N LEU A 566 -38.29 -9.60 11.79
CA LEU A 566 -38.09 -8.17 12.03
C LEU A 566 -38.82 -7.35 10.95
N THR A 567 -39.52 -6.30 11.35
CA THR A 567 -40.27 -5.38 10.46
C THR A 567 -39.94 -3.91 10.74
N GLY A 568 -40.25 -2.98 9.84
CA GLY A 568 -39.95 -1.54 9.98
C GLY A 568 -38.85 -1.06 9.03
N ALA A 569 -38.13 0.00 9.42
CA ALA A 569 -37.05 0.58 8.61
C ALA A 569 -35.88 -0.39 8.38
N ASP A 570 -35.09 -0.13 7.34
CA ASP A 570 -33.91 -0.93 7.02
C ASP A 570 -32.87 -0.87 8.15
N ARG A 571 -32.40 -2.05 8.55
CA ARG A 571 -31.40 -2.25 9.60
C ARG A 571 -30.02 -2.02 9.02
N VAL A 572 -29.08 -1.56 9.86
CA VAL A 572 -27.69 -1.45 9.44
C VAL A 572 -26.93 -2.73 9.78
N GLY A 573 -26.52 -3.46 8.75
CA GLY A 573 -25.72 -4.68 8.88
C GLY A 573 -26.47 -5.87 9.50
N ALA A 574 -25.72 -6.79 10.11
CA ALA A 574 -26.27 -7.96 10.79
C ALA A 574 -26.92 -7.57 12.12
N VAL A 575 -27.92 -8.35 12.54
CA VAL A 575 -28.61 -8.18 13.83
C VAL A 575 -28.13 -9.23 14.80
N THR A 576 -27.83 -8.80 16.02
CA THR A 576 -27.48 -9.64 17.16
C THR A 576 -28.63 -9.68 18.15
N TRP A 577 -28.84 -10.84 18.77
CA TRP A 577 -29.95 -11.07 19.69
C TRP A 577 -29.43 -11.37 21.10
N ALA A 578 -30.06 -10.77 22.11
CA ALA A 578 -29.73 -10.97 23.51
C ALA A 578 -30.97 -10.82 24.39
N PHE A 579 -30.89 -11.26 25.66
CA PHE A 579 -31.92 -10.92 26.65
C PHE A 579 -31.68 -9.54 27.25
N SER A 580 -32.76 -8.85 27.63
CA SER A 580 -32.72 -7.59 28.37
C SER A 580 -32.18 -7.80 29.77
N THR A 581 -31.31 -6.91 30.22
CA THR A 581 -30.86 -6.82 31.62
C THR A 581 -31.58 -5.72 32.40
N LYS A 582 -32.56 -5.03 31.79
CA LYS A 582 -33.26 -3.89 32.38
C LYS A 582 -34.71 -4.25 32.73
N GLY A 583 -35.06 -4.02 34.00
CA GLY A 583 -36.43 -3.94 34.53
C GLY A 583 -37.21 -5.25 34.51
N GLY A 584 -37.25 -5.98 35.64
CA GLY A 584 -38.24 -7.03 35.94
C GLY A 584 -38.19 -8.33 35.12
N SER A 585 -38.06 -8.23 33.79
CA SER A 585 -38.20 -9.30 32.80
C SER A 585 -36.86 -9.97 32.41
N GLY A 586 -35.83 -9.77 33.23
CA GLY A 586 -34.50 -10.39 33.08
C GLY A 586 -34.19 -11.42 34.16
N LYS A 587 -35.19 -11.82 34.95
CA LYS A 587 -34.97 -12.62 36.15
C LYS A 587 -34.96 -14.12 35.86
N ASP A 588 -35.82 -14.58 34.97
CA ASP A 588 -35.75 -15.95 34.42
C ASP A 588 -34.76 -16.04 33.25
N ALA A 589 -34.08 -14.95 32.86
CA ALA A 589 -33.16 -14.97 31.71
C ALA A 589 -32.01 -15.98 31.86
N SER A 590 -31.62 -16.30 33.10
CA SER A 590 -30.63 -17.35 33.38
C SER A 590 -31.12 -18.76 33.02
N MET A 591 -32.44 -18.93 32.88
CA MET A 591 -33.11 -20.19 32.54
C MET A 591 -33.19 -20.42 31.03
N PHE A 592 -32.93 -19.38 30.23
CA PHE A 592 -32.97 -19.44 28.77
C PHE A 592 -31.60 -19.24 28.14
N THR A 593 -31.51 -19.68 26.89
CA THR A 593 -30.42 -19.39 25.97
C THR A 593 -31.00 -18.76 24.72
N ILE A 594 -30.25 -17.87 24.07
CA ILE A 594 -30.65 -17.25 22.81
C ILE A 594 -29.51 -17.36 21.81
N SER A 595 -29.84 -17.77 20.59
CA SER A 595 -28.90 -17.72 19.47
C SER A 595 -28.65 -16.27 19.08
N ALA A 596 -27.42 -15.81 19.28
CA ALA A 596 -27.03 -14.44 18.98
C ALA A 596 -27.24 -14.06 17.50
N THR A 597 -27.33 -15.02 16.58
CA THR A 597 -27.46 -14.76 15.13
C THR A 597 -28.88 -14.97 14.61
N THR A 598 -29.62 -15.95 15.14
CA THR A 598 -30.97 -16.28 14.65
C THR A 598 -32.07 -15.75 15.55
N GLY A 599 -31.79 -15.38 16.80
CA GLY A 599 -32.79 -14.97 17.78
C GLY A 599 -33.68 -16.11 18.29
N VAL A 600 -33.38 -17.37 17.93
CA VAL A 600 -34.04 -18.55 18.47
C VAL A 600 -33.70 -18.69 19.95
N ILE A 601 -34.73 -18.90 20.78
CA ILE A 601 -34.63 -19.00 22.24
C ILE A 601 -34.85 -20.46 22.63
N SER A 602 -34.03 -20.99 23.52
CA SER A 602 -34.21 -22.32 24.10
C SER A 602 -34.18 -22.28 25.61
N MET A 603 -35.00 -23.11 26.25
CA MET A 603 -34.99 -23.33 27.70
C MET A 603 -34.61 -24.78 27.95
N SER A 604 -33.71 -25.03 28.91
CA SER A 604 -33.47 -26.40 29.36
C SER A 604 -34.76 -26.99 29.92
N LYS A 605 -34.83 -28.32 29.92
CA LYS A 605 -35.87 -29.10 30.58
C LYS A 605 -36.13 -28.53 31.98
N ARG A 606 -37.39 -28.29 32.29
CA ARG A 606 -37.85 -27.86 33.62
C ARG A 606 -38.60 -29.01 34.27
N ASP A 607 -38.61 -28.98 35.58
CA ASP A 607 -39.32 -29.88 36.47
C ASP A 607 -40.47 -29.04 37.03
N TYR A 608 -41.71 -29.52 36.84
CA TYR A 608 -42.89 -28.74 37.18
C TYR A 608 -43.08 -28.62 38.70
N GLU A 609 -42.76 -29.68 39.44
CA GLU A 609 -42.84 -29.76 40.90
C GLU A 609 -41.71 -29.01 41.61
N ASN A 610 -40.63 -28.69 40.89
CA ASN A 610 -39.54 -27.83 41.35
C ASN A 610 -39.36 -26.60 40.45
N PRO A 611 -40.32 -25.65 40.45
CA PRO A 611 -40.25 -24.44 39.65
C PRO A 611 -39.04 -23.59 40.04
N LEU A 612 -38.32 -23.10 39.04
CA LEU A 612 -37.12 -22.26 39.21
C LEU A 612 -37.33 -20.83 38.70
N ASP A 613 -38.52 -20.52 38.16
CA ASP A 613 -38.94 -19.15 37.87
C ASP A 613 -39.08 -18.35 39.17
N GLU A 614 -38.90 -17.03 39.08
CA GLU A 614 -38.78 -16.20 40.28
C GLU A 614 -40.03 -16.23 41.18
N ASP A 615 -41.22 -16.27 40.59
CA ASP A 615 -42.49 -16.29 41.31
C ASP A 615 -43.09 -17.69 41.47
N MET A 616 -42.33 -18.73 41.09
CA MET A 616 -42.64 -20.16 41.28
C MET A 616 -44.01 -20.57 40.73
N ASN A 617 -44.45 -19.92 39.66
CA ASN A 617 -45.76 -20.14 39.04
C ASN A 617 -45.68 -20.98 37.75
N ASN A 618 -44.49 -21.50 37.40
CA ASN A 618 -44.19 -22.27 36.18
C ASN A 618 -44.34 -21.48 34.86
N VAL A 619 -44.32 -20.14 34.92
CA VAL A 619 -44.34 -19.23 33.78
C VAL A 619 -43.05 -18.43 33.75
N TYR A 620 -42.14 -18.84 32.87
CA TYR A 620 -40.83 -18.25 32.73
C TYR A 620 -40.86 -17.09 31.73
N GLU A 621 -40.42 -15.90 32.16
CA GLU A 621 -40.54 -14.65 31.39
C GLU A 621 -39.18 -14.07 31.00
N VAL A 622 -39.03 -13.69 29.71
CA VAL A 622 -37.84 -13.00 29.21
C VAL A 622 -38.18 -11.90 28.22
N THR A 623 -37.48 -10.77 28.29
CA THR A 623 -37.46 -9.78 27.19
C THR A 623 -36.27 -10.04 26.29
N ILE A 624 -36.51 -10.19 24.98
CA ILE A 624 -35.47 -10.22 23.97
C ILE A 624 -35.20 -8.86 23.37
N ILE A 625 -33.94 -8.61 23.01
CA ILE A 625 -33.44 -7.40 22.36
C ILE A 625 -32.74 -7.81 21.07
N ALA A 626 -33.17 -7.22 19.96
CA ALA A 626 -32.50 -7.27 18.68
C ALA A 626 -31.68 -5.99 18.50
N THR A 627 -30.39 -6.12 18.28
CA THR A 627 -29.45 -5.00 18.12
C THR A 627 -28.78 -5.10 16.76
N ASP A 628 -28.97 -4.11 15.89
CA ASP A 628 -28.28 -4.08 14.61
C ASP A 628 -26.79 -3.71 14.77
N SER A 629 -26.04 -3.75 13.68
CA SER A 629 -24.59 -3.50 13.72
C SER A 629 -24.23 -2.05 14.03
N ASP A 630 -25.20 -1.14 14.00
CA ASP A 630 -25.06 0.26 14.42
C ASP A 630 -25.74 0.55 15.77
N LYS A 631 -25.95 -0.49 16.59
CA LYS A 631 -26.52 -0.38 17.95
C LYS A 631 -27.93 0.19 18.01
N ASN A 632 -28.68 0.22 16.90
CA ASN A 632 -30.12 0.44 16.96
C ASN A 632 -30.78 -0.80 17.59
N THR A 633 -31.76 -0.60 18.47
CA THR A 633 -32.36 -1.69 19.25
C THR A 633 -33.87 -1.75 19.07
N ALA A 634 -34.40 -2.98 19.11
CA ALA A 634 -35.81 -3.29 19.28
C ALA A 634 -35.95 -4.32 20.41
N SER A 635 -37.05 -4.28 21.16
CA SER A 635 -37.31 -5.23 22.26
C SER A 635 -38.71 -5.86 22.18
N LYS A 636 -38.85 -7.05 22.74
CA LYS A 636 -40.12 -7.79 22.82
C LYS A 636 -40.10 -8.80 23.96
N ASP A 637 -41.23 -8.95 24.65
CA ASP A 637 -41.39 -9.93 25.74
C ASP A 637 -41.85 -11.30 25.21
N LEU A 638 -41.35 -12.35 25.87
CA LEU A 638 -41.72 -13.75 25.69
C LEU A 638 -42.07 -14.36 27.04
N LYS A 639 -43.12 -15.20 27.07
CA LYS A 639 -43.50 -16.03 28.21
C LYS A 639 -43.56 -17.50 27.78
N VAL A 640 -43.01 -18.39 28.59
CA VAL A 640 -43.01 -19.84 28.38
C VAL A 640 -43.59 -20.54 29.60
N THR A 641 -44.66 -21.30 29.41
CA THR A 641 -45.33 -22.03 30.50
C THR A 641 -44.89 -23.50 30.50
N VAL A 642 -44.40 -24.00 31.63
CA VAL A 642 -44.08 -25.43 31.83
C VAL A 642 -45.32 -26.16 32.33
N THR A 643 -45.61 -27.33 31.75
CA THR A 643 -46.78 -28.16 32.12
C THR A 643 -46.36 -29.52 32.68
N ASP A 644 -46.96 -29.96 33.78
CA ASP A 644 -46.72 -31.20 34.56
C ASP A 644 -46.82 -32.53 33.75
N VAL A 645 -45.93 -33.49 34.05
CA VAL A 645 -45.71 -34.86 33.56
C VAL A 645 -45.03 -35.79 34.62
N HIS A 646 -45.79 -36.72 35.21
CA HIS A 646 -45.38 -37.66 36.27
C HIS A 646 -44.20 -38.67 35.98
N GLU A 647 -43.38 -39.04 37.02
CA GLU A 647 -42.06 -39.73 36.88
C GLU A 647 -41.79 -40.97 37.82
N PHE A 648 -41.11 -42.06 37.36
CA PHE A 648 -40.70 -43.25 38.19
C PHE A 648 -39.20 -43.63 38.03
N VAL A 649 -38.53 -44.13 39.09
CA VAL A 649 -37.06 -44.34 39.20
C VAL A 649 -36.58 -45.74 38.77
N SER A 650 -35.50 -45.84 37.98
CA SER A 650 -34.84 -47.09 37.52
C SER A 650 -34.03 -47.82 38.60
N GLY A 651 -34.00 -49.18 38.63
CA GLY A 651 -33.29 -49.99 39.65
C GLY A 651 -32.60 -51.27 39.14
N GLU A 652 -31.77 -51.90 39.98
CA GLU A 652 -31.11 -53.22 39.74
C GLU A 652 -31.74 -54.32 40.60
N PHE A 653 -31.97 -55.51 40.04
CA PHE A 653 -32.67 -56.63 40.70
C PHE A 653 -31.91 -57.95 40.49
N SER A 654 -31.67 -58.73 41.54
CA SER A 654 -30.94 -60.02 41.44
C SER A 654 -31.87 -61.23 41.60
N PHE A 655 -31.73 -62.24 40.74
CA PHE A 655 -32.47 -63.50 40.77
C PHE A 655 -31.59 -64.66 40.27
N ASP A 656 -31.54 -65.78 41.02
CA ASP A 656 -30.74 -66.98 40.73
C ASP A 656 -29.26 -66.68 40.38
N GLY A 657 -28.63 -65.78 41.15
CA GLY A 657 -27.24 -65.38 40.93
C GLY A 657 -27.01 -64.48 39.71
N VAL A 658 -28.06 -64.05 39.01
CA VAL A 658 -28.00 -63.12 37.87
C VAL A 658 -28.61 -61.77 38.26
N THR A 659 -27.90 -60.67 37.99
CA THR A 659 -28.40 -59.30 38.18
C THR A 659 -28.98 -58.74 36.88
N TYR A 660 -30.23 -58.29 36.95
CA TYR A 660 -31.02 -57.69 35.89
C TYR A 660 -31.14 -56.19 36.11
N LYS A 661 -31.28 -55.45 35.01
CA LYS A 661 -31.60 -54.01 35.01
C LYS A 661 -33.02 -53.79 34.49
N THR A 662 -33.58 -52.63 34.80
CA THR A 662 -34.88 -52.22 34.26
C THR A 662 -34.74 -51.42 32.98
N VAL A 663 -35.63 -51.67 32.03
CA VAL A 663 -35.81 -50.85 30.82
C VAL A 663 -37.24 -50.35 30.76
N HIS A 664 -37.41 -49.08 30.43
CA HIS A 664 -38.72 -48.46 30.26
C HIS A 664 -39.19 -48.67 28.83
N SER A 665 -40.45 -49.08 28.67
CA SER A 665 -41.09 -49.04 27.37
C SER A 665 -41.31 -47.58 26.97
N PRO A 666 -40.79 -47.15 25.81
CA PRO A 666 -41.11 -45.83 25.27
C PRO A 666 -42.55 -45.75 24.75
N ASN A 667 -43.30 -46.87 24.74
CA ASN A 667 -44.59 -46.95 24.05
C ASN A 667 -45.76 -47.26 24.99
N THR A 668 -45.54 -47.96 26.10
CA THR A 668 -46.61 -48.38 27.05
C THR A 668 -46.42 -47.80 28.45
N ASN A 669 -45.31 -47.09 28.70
CA ASN A 669 -44.87 -46.67 30.03
C ASN A 669 -44.68 -47.81 31.05
N ARG A 670 -44.71 -49.08 30.60
CA ARG A 670 -44.41 -50.23 31.45
C ARG A 670 -42.90 -50.39 31.62
N VAL A 671 -42.50 -50.97 32.74
CA VAL A 671 -41.11 -51.28 33.05
C VAL A 671 -40.87 -52.78 32.89
N TRP A 672 -39.79 -53.16 32.21
CA TRP A 672 -39.41 -54.53 31.90
C TRP A 672 -38.02 -54.86 32.41
N LEU A 673 -37.71 -56.15 32.60
CA LEU A 673 -36.32 -56.58 32.76
C LEU A 673 -35.57 -56.53 31.42
N ASP A 674 -34.31 -56.11 31.48
CA ASP A 674 -33.46 -55.84 30.32
C ASP A 674 -33.10 -57.08 29.47
N ARG A 675 -33.30 -58.30 29.98
CA ARG A 675 -33.02 -59.58 29.29
C ARG A 675 -33.99 -60.71 29.69
N ASN A 676 -33.95 -61.83 28.96
CA ASN A 676 -34.70 -63.05 29.31
C ASN A 676 -34.19 -63.63 30.64
N LEU A 677 -35.06 -64.31 31.40
CA LEU A 677 -34.64 -64.97 32.65
C LEU A 677 -33.58 -66.06 32.40
N GLY A 678 -32.55 -66.08 33.23
CA GLY A 678 -31.38 -66.96 33.14
C GLY A 678 -30.28 -66.44 32.20
N ALA A 679 -30.50 -65.32 31.50
CA ALA A 679 -29.52 -64.79 30.55
C ALA A 679 -28.39 -64.01 31.23
N SER A 680 -27.15 -64.35 30.90
CA SER A 680 -25.96 -63.67 31.45
C SER A 680 -25.75 -62.25 30.91
N GLN A 681 -26.34 -61.91 29.76
CA GLN A 681 -26.22 -60.59 29.14
C GLN A 681 -27.48 -60.19 28.34
N VAL A 682 -27.68 -58.89 28.15
CA VAL A 682 -28.62 -58.38 27.13
C VAL A 682 -28.13 -58.81 25.75
N ALA A 683 -29.06 -59.16 24.86
CA ALA A 683 -28.71 -59.63 23.52
C ALA A 683 -27.88 -58.59 22.75
N LYS A 684 -26.76 -59.06 22.20
CA LYS A 684 -25.92 -58.30 21.25
C LYS A 684 -26.24 -58.62 19.79
N SER A 685 -26.88 -59.76 19.54
CA SER A 685 -27.42 -60.16 18.25
C SER A 685 -28.60 -61.11 18.46
N ARG A 686 -29.39 -61.37 17.41
CA ARG A 686 -30.48 -62.35 17.47
C ARG A 686 -30.03 -63.75 17.85
N SER A 687 -28.82 -64.14 17.48
CA SER A 687 -28.24 -65.47 17.72
C SER A 687 -27.27 -65.50 18.92
N ASP A 688 -27.32 -64.49 19.79
CA ASP A 688 -26.43 -64.38 20.95
C ASP A 688 -26.79 -65.41 22.02
N GLN A 689 -26.09 -66.53 22.03
CA GLN A 689 -26.30 -67.66 22.94
C GLN A 689 -26.26 -67.25 24.43
N LYS A 690 -25.48 -66.23 24.80
CA LYS A 690 -25.37 -65.75 26.19
C LYS A 690 -26.62 -64.98 26.66
N SER A 691 -27.44 -64.55 25.72
CA SER A 691 -28.67 -63.79 25.97
C SER A 691 -29.95 -64.63 25.95
N TYR A 692 -29.84 -65.89 25.51
CA TYR A 692 -30.98 -66.77 25.32
C TYR A 692 -31.74 -67.05 26.61
N GLY A 693 -31.02 -67.10 27.72
CA GLY A 693 -31.58 -67.50 29.01
C GLY A 693 -32.04 -68.96 29.03
N ASP A 694 -32.79 -69.30 30.07
CA ASP A 694 -33.27 -70.65 30.32
C ASP A 694 -34.59 -70.93 29.57
N LEU A 695 -35.01 -72.20 29.55
CA LEU A 695 -36.19 -72.68 28.82
C LEU A 695 -37.15 -73.42 29.76
N TYR A 696 -38.17 -72.71 30.21
CA TYR A 696 -39.06 -73.14 31.29
C TYR A 696 -40.27 -73.92 30.75
N GLN A 697 -40.68 -74.97 31.46
CA GLN A 697 -41.98 -75.60 31.24
C GLN A 697 -43.06 -74.73 31.87
N TRP A 698 -44.20 -74.59 31.20
CA TRP A 698 -45.18 -73.56 31.54
C TRP A 698 -45.76 -73.75 32.95
N GLY A 699 -45.73 -72.68 33.74
CA GLY A 699 -46.19 -72.65 35.11
C GLY A 699 -45.35 -73.47 36.11
N ARG A 700 -44.16 -73.95 35.74
CA ARG A 700 -43.25 -74.64 36.65
C ARG A 700 -42.32 -73.65 37.35
N ALA A 701 -42.08 -73.87 38.64
CA ALA A 701 -41.09 -73.12 39.40
C ALA A 701 -39.66 -73.51 38.97
N TYR A 702 -38.69 -72.68 39.31
CA TYR A 702 -37.27 -72.95 39.07
C TYR A 702 -36.83 -74.16 39.91
N ASP A 703 -36.38 -75.23 39.27
CA ASP A 703 -35.91 -76.46 39.95
C ASP A 703 -34.79 -77.17 39.18
N GLN A 704 -34.11 -76.45 38.26
CA GLN A 704 -33.09 -76.90 37.31
C GLN A 704 -33.63 -77.56 36.02
N HIS A 705 -34.93 -77.80 35.89
CA HIS A 705 -35.47 -78.32 34.63
C HIS A 705 -35.24 -77.35 33.46
N GLU A 706 -35.26 -76.05 33.74
CA GLU A 706 -35.20 -74.97 32.76
C GLU A 706 -33.83 -74.85 32.07
N LYS A 707 -32.79 -75.38 32.73
CA LYS A 707 -31.43 -75.38 32.16
C LYS A 707 -31.44 -76.16 30.86
N ARG A 708 -30.85 -75.56 29.82
CA ARG A 708 -30.77 -76.14 28.46
C ARG A 708 -30.07 -77.50 28.41
N THR A 709 -29.30 -77.83 29.45
CA THR A 709 -28.52 -79.07 29.60
C THR A 709 -29.11 -80.05 30.62
N SER A 710 -30.28 -79.77 31.22
CA SER A 710 -30.87 -80.67 32.24
C SER A 710 -31.28 -82.02 31.63
N GLY A 711 -31.34 -83.07 32.47
CA GLY A 711 -31.82 -84.39 32.04
C GLY A 711 -33.30 -84.39 31.65
N THR A 712 -33.77 -85.47 31.04
CA THR A 712 -35.19 -85.64 30.66
C THR A 712 -35.85 -86.79 31.42
N SER A 713 -37.17 -86.74 31.58
CA SER A 713 -37.98 -87.82 32.16
C SER A 713 -39.34 -87.88 31.49
N SER A 714 -39.90 -89.07 31.31
CA SER A 714 -41.28 -89.25 30.84
C SER A 714 -42.30 -89.40 31.99
N THR A 715 -41.90 -89.14 33.24
CA THR A 715 -42.80 -89.26 34.40
C THR A 715 -43.32 -87.90 34.81
N GLN A 716 -44.62 -87.63 34.62
CA GLN A 716 -45.25 -86.39 35.08
C GLN A 716 -45.27 -86.31 36.62
N PHE A 717 -45.13 -85.10 37.15
CA PHE A 717 -45.36 -84.84 38.58
C PHE A 717 -46.85 -84.85 38.90
N THR A 718 -47.22 -85.22 40.13
CA THR A 718 -48.63 -85.25 40.57
C THR A 718 -49.02 -84.06 41.46
N SER A 719 -48.09 -83.14 41.73
CA SER A 719 -48.28 -81.92 42.51
C SER A 719 -47.48 -80.76 41.90
N LEU A 720 -47.90 -79.52 42.16
CA LEU A 720 -47.18 -78.31 41.76
C LEU A 720 -45.99 -77.98 42.68
N GLU A 721 -46.01 -78.46 43.92
CA GLU A 721 -45.02 -78.08 44.96
C GLU A 721 -43.87 -79.11 45.08
N ASN A 722 -44.11 -80.36 44.68
CA ASN A 722 -43.18 -81.47 44.91
C ASN A 722 -42.54 -81.94 43.59
N THR A 723 -41.65 -81.12 43.02
CA THR A 723 -40.93 -81.42 41.77
C THR A 723 -39.55 -82.06 41.96
N GLY A 724 -39.19 -82.42 43.20
CA GLY A 724 -37.89 -83.02 43.56
C GLY A 724 -36.80 -81.97 43.78
N VAL A 725 -35.94 -82.18 44.78
CA VAL A 725 -34.85 -81.26 45.17
C VAL A 725 -33.96 -80.86 43.99
N ASN A 726 -33.88 -79.55 43.68
CA ASN A 726 -32.90 -78.82 42.84
C ASN A 726 -32.15 -79.62 41.75
N ASN A 727 -32.87 -80.48 41.03
CA ASN A 727 -32.36 -81.25 39.89
C ASN A 727 -33.52 -81.87 39.08
N GLY A 728 -34.66 -81.16 39.00
CA GLY A 728 -35.86 -81.62 38.34
C GLY A 728 -35.59 -81.91 36.86
N PRO A 729 -35.92 -83.10 36.33
CA PRO A 729 -35.76 -83.37 34.90
C PRO A 729 -36.79 -82.57 34.10
N PHE A 730 -36.45 -82.26 32.86
CA PHE A 730 -37.40 -81.72 31.88
C PHE A 730 -38.35 -82.82 31.42
N ILE A 731 -39.65 -82.61 31.59
CA ILE A 731 -40.63 -83.66 31.33
C ILE A 731 -40.94 -83.76 29.83
N ILE A 732 -40.85 -84.98 29.29
CA ILE A 732 -41.09 -85.30 27.88
C ILE A 732 -42.19 -86.34 27.71
N GLY A 733 -42.74 -86.47 26.50
CA GLY A 733 -43.73 -87.50 26.16
C GLY A 733 -45.17 -87.19 26.57
N HIS A 734 -45.40 -86.05 27.24
CA HIS A 734 -46.72 -85.59 27.69
C HIS A 734 -46.96 -84.13 27.29
N SER A 735 -48.21 -83.73 27.10
CA SER A 735 -48.59 -82.34 26.81
C SER A 735 -48.34 -81.37 27.99
N ASP A 736 -48.27 -81.88 29.22
CA ASP A 736 -47.91 -81.12 30.42
C ASP A 736 -46.85 -81.84 31.25
N TRP A 737 -46.12 -81.09 32.08
CA TRP A 737 -45.09 -81.65 32.97
C TRP A 737 -45.69 -82.23 34.26
N THR A 738 -46.95 -81.92 34.54
CA THR A 738 -47.69 -82.34 35.73
C THR A 738 -49.11 -82.78 35.39
N SER A 739 -49.68 -83.68 36.20
CA SER A 739 -51.10 -84.02 36.17
C SER A 739 -51.95 -83.09 37.06
N ALA A 740 -51.34 -82.18 37.82
CA ALA A 740 -52.02 -81.21 38.67
C ALA A 740 -52.39 -79.93 37.89
N ASP A 741 -53.43 -79.21 38.37
CA ASP A 741 -53.87 -77.92 37.79
C ASP A 741 -54.04 -77.97 36.26
N SER A 742 -54.83 -78.92 35.76
CA SER A 742 -55.10 -79.08 34.32
C SER A 742 -55.67 -77.81 33.68
N ALA A 743 -56.43 -77.01 34.42
CA ALA A 743 -56.92 -75.71 33.97
C ALA A 743 -55.83 -74.63 33.88
N GLY A 744 -54.72 -74.76 34.63
CA GLY A 744 -53.63 -73.78 34.66
C GLY A 744 -53.90 -72.57 35.54
N LYS A 745 -54.97 -72.56 36.34
CA LYS A 745 -55.43 -71.37 37.10
C LYS A 745 -54.51 -71.06 38.28
N GLU A 746 -53.97 -72.08 38.95
CA GLU A 746 -53.06 -71.87 40.07
C GLU A 746 -51.67 -71.45 39.58
N ARG A 747 -51.24 -72.01 38.44
CA ARG A 747 -50.02 -71.60 37.74
C ARG A 747 -50.08 -70.16 37.21
N GLU A 748 -51.20 -69.75 36.64
CA GLU A 748 -51.43 -68.35 36.22
C GLU A 748 -51.30 -67.37 37.40
N LYS A 749 -51.93 -67.70 38.53
CA LYS A 749 -51.85 -66.89 39.76
C LYS A 749 -50.43 -66.81 40.29
N SER A 750 -49.68 -67.92 40.30
CA SER A 750 -48.28 -67.94 40.73
C SER A 750 -47.42 -67.06 39.82
N TRP A 751 -47.46 -67.27 38.51
CA TRP A 751 -46.69 -66.50 37.54
C TRP A 751 -47.08 -65.00 37.47
N GLY A 752 -48.29 -64.64 37.91
CA GLY A 752 -48.77 -63.27 38.02
C GLY A 752 -48.41 -62.54 39.33
N LYS A 753 -47.89 -63.23 40.36
CA LYS A 753 -47.51 -62.61 41.63
C LYS A 753 -46.10 -61.98 41.56
N PRO A 754 -45.87 -60.84 42.22
CA PRO A 754 -44.52 -60.25 42.33
C PRO A 754 -43.60 -61.21 43.07
N GLY A 755 -42.45 -61.57 42.47
CA GLY A 755 -41.54 -62.54 43.09
C GLY A 755 -42.05 -63.99 43.14
N GLY A 756 -43.31 -64.25 42.75
CA GLY A 756 -44.07 -65.45 43.13
C GLY A 756 -44.19 -66.54 42.05
N GLY A 757 -43.41 -66.44 40.97
CA GLY A 757 -43.42 -67.40 39.87
C GLY A 757 -42.01 -67.76 39.41
N LEU A 758 -41.31 -66.79 38.82
CA LEU A 758 -39.91 -66.90 38.39
C LEU A 758 -39.22 -65.52 38.31
N CYS A 759 -39.98 -64.44 38.17
CA CYS A 759 -39.44 -63.08 38.10
C CYS A 759 -39.09 -62.55 39.51
N PRO A 760 -38.00 -61.78 39.68
CA PRO A 760 -37.72 -61.10 40.95
C PRO A 760 -38.81 -60.07 41.28
N ALA A 761 -39.14 -59.86 42.56
CA ALA A 761 -40.03 -58.77 42.95
C ALA A 761 -39.40 -57.40 42.58
N PRO A 762 -40.18 -56.42 42.06
CA PRO A 762 -41.63 -56.38 41.88
C PRO A 762 -42.12 -56.85 40.48
N PHE A 763 -41.40 -57.72 39.78
CA PHE A 763 -41.75 -58.19 38.45
C PHE A 763 -42.60 -59.47 38.47
N LYS A 764 -43.40 -59.64 37.42
CA LYS A 764 -44.23 -60.81 37.11
C LYS A 764 -44.02 -61.24 35.65
N ILE A 765 -44.51 -62.43 35.30
CA ILE A 765 -44.58 -62.87 33.91
C ILE A 765 -45.80 -62.17 33.28
N PRO A 766 -45.66 -61.54 32.09
CA PRO A 766 -46.76 -60.80 31.49
C PRO A 766 -47.92 -61.73 31.12
N SER A 767 -49.15 -61.24 31.24
CA SER A 767 -50.29 -61.88 30.58
C SER A 767 -50.15 -61.77 29.05
N MET A 768 -50.96 -62.54 28.32
CA MET A 768 -51.04 -62.42 26.86
C MET A 768 -51.36 -60.98 26.46
N GLU A 769 -52.32 -60.34 27.13
CA GLU A 769 -52.76 -58.97 26.84
C GLU A 769 -51.66 -57.95 27.13
N GLU A 770 -50.93 -58.10 28.25
CA GLU A 770 -49.81 -57.21 28.60
C GLU A 770 -48.66 -57.32 27.58
N LEU A 771 -48.32 -58.54 27.17
CA LEU A 771 -47.27 -58.76 26.18
C LEU A 771 -47.73 -58.29 24.79
N GLU A 772 -48.98 -58.56 24.40
CA GLU A 772 -49.53 -58.15 23.11
C GLU A 772 -49.59 -56.63 22.96
N ALA A 773 -50.04 -55.93 24.01
CA ALA A 773 -50.04 -54.48 24.05
C ALA A 773 -48.63 -53.91 23.82
N GLU A 774 -47.62 -54.47 24.48
CA GLU A 774 -46.23 -54.04 24.31
C GLU A 774 -45.68 -54.33 22.91
N MET A 775 -45.90 -55.54 22.39
CA MET A 775 -45.42 -55.95 21.07
C MET A 775 -46.02 -55.07 19.98
N LYS A 776 -47.33 -54.76 20.09
CA LYS A 776 -48.02 -53.88 19.15
C LYS A 776 -47.54 -52.43 19.27
N ALA A 777 -47.44 -51.90 20.48
CA ALA A 777 -46.98 -50.53 20.72
C ALA A 777 -45.52 -50.31 20.27
N THR A 778 -44.68 -51.34 20.40
CA THR A 778 -43.28 -51.33 19.96
C THR A 778 -43.09 -51.73 18.50
N ASN A 779 -44.18 -52.04 17.77
CA ASN A 779 -44.17 -52.45 16.38
C ASN A 779 -43.25 -53.68 16.11
N ILE A 780 -43.32 -54.67 17.00
CA ILE A 780 -42.60 -55.94 16.85
C ILE A 780 -43.38 -56.84 15.89
N THR A 781 -42.86 -56.98 14.67
CA THR A 781 -43.50 -57.66 13.54
C THR A 781 -42.78 -58.93 13.08
N ASN A 782 -41.53 -59.13 13.49
CA ASN A 782 -40.73 -60.33 13.21
C ASN A 782 -39.53 -60.39 14.18
N ALA A 783 -38.70 -61.42 14.07
CA ALA A 783 -37.55 -61.63 14.95
C ALA A 783 -36.47 -60.52 14.83
N ALA A 784 -36.39 -59.81 13.71
CA ALA A 784 -35.47 -58.68 13.55
C ALA A 784 -35.95 -57.46 14.34
N THR A 785 -37.23 -57.11 14.21
CA THR A 785 -37.81 -55.99 14.97
C THR A 785 -37.89 -56.28 16.46
N ALA A 786 -38.07 -57.54 16.86
CA ALA A 786 -37.97 -57.97 18.26
C ALA A 786 -36.57 -57.69 18.87
N PHE A 787 -35.49 -57.95 18.11
CA PHE A 787 -34.12 -57.67 18.56
C PHE A 787 -33.75 -56.18 18.51
N SER A 788 -34.22 -55.43 17.50
CA SER A 788 -33.95 -53.99 17.41
C SER A 788 -34.80 -53.15 18.37
N SER A 789 -35.84 -53.73 18.98
CA SER A 789 -36.65 -53.06 19.99
C SER A 789 -35.88 -52.72 21.27
N PHE A 790 -36.49 -51.91 22.13
CA PHE A 790 -35.93 -51.60 23.46
C PHE A 790 -35.72 -52.85 24.33
N LEU A 791 -36.49 -53.92 24.10
CA LEU A 791 -36.38 -55.19 24.83
C LEU A 791 -35.23 -56.08 24.36
N LYS A 792 -34.69 -55.85 23.14
CA LYS A 792 -33.62 -56.65 22.54
C LYS A 792 -33.82 -58.16 22.66
N ILE A 793 -34.96 -58.65 22.18
CA ILE A 793 -35.36 -60.06 22.39
C ILE A 793 -34.59 -60.98 21.41
N PRO A 794 -33.81 -61.97 21.90
CA PRO A 794 -33.06 -62.87 21.04
C PRO A 794 -33.90 -64.04 20.52
N SER A 795 -33.47 -64.64 19.41
CA SER A 795 -34.03 -65.87 18.84
C SER A 795 -33.51 -67.09 19.61
N ALA A 796 -34.01 -67.26 20.85
CA ALA A 796 -33.53 -68.23 21.82
C ALA A 796 -33.97 -69.69 21.56
N GLY A 797 -34.89 -69.89 20.61
CA GLY A 797 -35.41 -71.21 20.28
C GLY A 797 -36.29 -71.82 21.38
N TYR A 798 -36.44 -73.14 21.37
CA TYR A 798 -37.27 -73.88 22.33
C TYR A 798 -36.68 -75.25 22.68
N ARG A 799 -37.23 -75.90 23.70
CA ARG A 799 -36.95 -77.29 24.04
C ARG A 799 -38.16 -78.16 23.76
N ALA A 800 -37.97 -79.20 22.93
CA ALA A 800 -39.06 -80.02 22.42
C ALA A 800 -39.63 -80.95 23.49
N MET A 801 -40.96 -81.01 23.62
CA MET A 801 -41.64 -81.92 24.56
C MET A 801 -41.51 -83.41 24.23
N SER A 802 -41.19 -83.79 22.99
CA SER A 802 -41.14 -85.21 22.59
C SER A 802 -39.80 -85.86 22.89
N SER A 803 -38.70 -85.13 22.73
CA SER A 803 -37.32 -85.63 22.84
C SER A 803 -36.48 -84.91 23.89
N GLY A 804 -36.92 -83.73 24.35
CA GLY A 804 -36.13 -82.85 25.21
C GLY A 804 -34.94 -82.19 24.49
N VAL A 805 -34.86 -82.29 23.16
CA VAL A 805 -33.83 -81.63 22.36
C VAL A 805 -34.06 -80.12 22.34
N VAL A 806 -32.98 -79.35 22.50
CA VAL A 806 -33.01 -77.89 22.39
C VAL A 806 -32.80 -77.50 20.92
N HIS A 807 -33.78 -76.81 20.36
CA HIS A 807 -33.74 -76.27 19.00
C HIS A 807 -33.49 -74.77 19.04
N THR A 808 -32.29 -74.34 18.70
CA THR A 808 -31.96 -72.92 18.50
C THR A 808 -32.36 -72.49 17.08
N ASN A 809 -33.65 -72.59 16.77
CA ASN A 809 -34.19 -72.15 15.48
C ASN A 809 -34.36 -70.62 15.51
N SER A 810 -34.20 -69.95 14.37
CA SER A 810 -34.09 -68.47 14.20
C SER A 810 -35.29 -67.62 14.65
N SER A 811 -36.18 -68.15 15.50
CA SER A 811 -37.40 -67.52 16.00
C SER A 811 -37.29 -67.14 17.48
N VAL A 812 -37.98 -66.06 17.86
CA VAL A 812 -38.25 -65.67 19.24
C VAL A 812 -39.45 -66.46 19.75
N LEU A 813 -39.36 -67.04 20.94
CA LEU A 813 -40.44 -67.78 21.60
C LEU A 813 -40.49 -67.39 23.08
N LEU A 814 -41.57 -66.75 23.53
CA LEU A 814 -41.75 -66.31 24.91
C LEU A 814 -43.04 -66.83 25.52
N TRP A 815 -42.96 -67.38 26.73
CA TRP A 815 -44.15 -67.71 27.50
C TRP A 815 -44.88 -66.46 28.00
N THR A 816 -46.21 -66.53 27.99
CA THR A 816 -47.08 -65.66 28.79
C THR A 816 -47.59 -66.44 30.00
N ARG A 817 -48.14 -65.75 31.02
CA ARG A 817 -48.82 -66.43 32.13
C ARG A 817 -50.25 -66.87 31.82
N SER A 818 -50.79 -66.55 30.64
CA SER A 818 -52.20 -66.78 30.33
C SER A 818 -52.44 -68.24 29.89
N PRO A 819 -53.29 -69.00 30.61
CA PRO A 819 -53.76 -70.30 30.14
C PRO A 819 -54.80 -70.10 29.02
N VAL A 820 -55.10 -71.16 28.27
CA VAL A 820 -56.23 -71.16 27.34
C VAL A 820 -57.54 -71.13 28.13
N PRO A 821 -58.44 -70.15 27.92
CA PRO A 821 -59.74 -70.13 28.57
C PRO A 821 -60.57 -71.32 28.10
N THR A 822 -61.11 -72.11 29.03
CA THR A 822 -61.95 -73.30 28.75
C THR A 822 -61.29 -74.35 27.83
N PRO A 823 -60.27 -75.08 28.32
CA PRO A 823 -59.67 -76.14 27.51
C PRO A 823 -60.71 -77.21 27.19
N SER A 824 -60.81 -77.64 25.92
CA SER A 824 -61.52 -78.87 25.58
C SER A 824 -60.87 -80.03 26.35
N ALA A 825 -61.62 -81.08 26.69
CA ALA A 825 -61.03 -82.22 27.40
C ALA A 825 -59.85 -82.82 26.60
N GLY A 826 -58.61 -82.54 27.06
CA GLY A 826 -57.37 -82.92 26.38
C GLY A 826 -56.47 -81.76 25.93
N ASP A 827 -56.97 -80.51 25.87
CA ASP A 827 -56.19 -79.34 25.46
C ASP A 827 -55.38 -78.79 26.64
N ILE A 828 -54.11 -79.22 26.76
CA ILE A 828 -53.21 -78.78 27.83
C ILE A 828 -52.17 -77.79 27.30
N GLU A 829 -52.69 -76.66 26.79
CA GLU A 829 -51.89 -75.60 26.17
C GLU A 829 -51.88 -74.30 26.99
N ALA A 830 -50.93 -73.42 26.67
CA ALA A 830 -50.86 -72.06 27.17
C ALA A 830 -50.44 -71.08 26.06
N HIS A 831 -50.72 -69.79 26.25
CA HIS A 831 -50.40 -68.76 25.28
C HIS A 831 -48.92 -68.40 25.28
N TYR A 832 -48.34 -68.32 24.09
CA TYR A 832 -46.96 -67.88 23.86
C TYR A 832 -46.89 -66.90 22.71
N PHE A 833 -45.86 -66.07 22.73
CA PHE A 833 -45.50 -65.18 21.64
C PHE A 833 -44.46 -65.85 20.74
N ILE A 834 -44.67 -65.79 19.42
CA ILE A 834 -43.68 -66.17 18.42
C ILE A 834 -43.33 -64.98 17.54
N ALA A 835 -42.04 -64.82 17.25
CA ALA A 835 -41.60 -64.01 16.12
C ALA A 835 -40.65 -64.83 15.24
N SER A 836 -41.09 -65.17 14.04
CA SER A 836 -40.29 -65.81 13.00
C SER A 836 -39.50 -64.77 12.19
N ASN A 837 -38.80 -65.19 11.15
CA ASN A 837 -38.16 -64.24 10.23
C ASN A 837 -39.16 -63.34 9.49
N THR A 838 -40.42 -63.78 9.32
CA THR A 838 -41.39 -63.10 8.44
C THR A 838 -42.59 -62.50 9.17
N ALA A 839 -42.95 -63.01 10.35
CA ALA A 839 -44.14 -62.58 11.09
C ALA A 839 -43.98 -62.78 12.59
N ALA A 840 -44.76 -62.02 13.36
CA ALA A 840 -44.94 -62.16 14.80
C ALA A 840 -46.42 -62.28 15.15
N SER A 841 -46.74 -63.18 16.08
CA SER A 841 -48.12 -63.52 16.46
C SER A 841 -48.16 -64.23 17.81
N PHE A 842 -49.37 -64.38 18.36
CA PHE A 842 -49.63 -65.18 19.56
C PHE A 842 -50.34 -66.46 19.17
N HIS A 843 -49.91 -67.57 19.76
CA HIS A 843 -50.50 -68.90 19.56
C HIS A 843 -50.56 -69.66 20.88
N THR A 844 -51.10 -70.87 20.85
CA THR A 844 -51.11 -71.81 21.97
C THR A 844 -50.14 -72.95 21.71
N MET A 845 -49.52 -73.48 22.77
CA MET A 845 -48.61 -74.62 22.70
C MET A 845 -48.70 -75.43 23.99
N ASN A 846 -48.49 -76.74 23.88
CA ASN A 846 -48.42 -77.66 25.03
C ASN A 846 -47.46 -77.16 26.12
N ARG A 847 -47.92 -77.24 27.37
CA ARG A 847 -47.23 -76.69 28.55
C ARG A 847 -45.89 -77.38 28.86
N SER A 848 -45.65 -78.57 28.32
CA SER A 848 -44.36 -79.28 28.41
C SER A 848 -43.24 -78.70 27.56
N PHE A 849 -43.52 -77.81 26.61
CA PHE A 849 -42.44 -77.15 25.85
C PHE A 849 -41.63 -76.21 26.74
N GLY A 850 -40.33 -76.14 26.49
CA GLY A 850 -39.44 -75.22 27.18
C GLY A 850 -39.28 -73.93 26.37
N LEU A 851 -39.81 -72.81 26.85
CA LEU A 851 -39.67 -71.49 26.21
C LEU A 851 -39.04 -70.47 27.17
N SER A 852 -38.53 -69.37 26.62
CA SER A 852 -37.96 -68.27 27.40
C SER A 852 -39.03 -67.40 28.06
N ILE A 853 -38.64 -66.66 29.10
CA ILE A 853 -39.51 -65.76 29.85
C ILE A 853 -38.89 -64.36 29.89
N ARG A 854 -39.73 -63.33 29.72
CA ARG A 854 -39.38 -61.91 29.85
C ARG A 854 -40.34 -61.26 30.85
N CYS A 855 -39.81 -60.63 31.89
CA CYS A 855 -40.61 -60.13 33.01
C CYS A 855 -41.01 -58.66 32.87
N ILE A 856 -42.22 -58.33 33.34
CA ILE A 856 -42.81 -56.99 33.38
C ILE A 856 -43.11 -56.59 34.82
N SER A 857 -43.00 -55.30 35.15
CA SER A 857 -43.34 -54.78 36.47
C SER A 857 -44.84 -54.96 36.76
N ILE A 858 -45.18 -55.26 38.01
CA ILE A 858 -46.58 -55.36 38.46
C ILE A 858 -47.31 -54.02 38.47
N ASN A 859 -46.58 -52.90 38.48
CA ASN A 859 -47.17 -51.57 38.46
C ASN A 859 -47.68 -51.28 37.03
N ASP A 860 -48.98 -51.04 36.92
CA ASP A 860 -49.69 -50.68 35.67
C ASP A 860 -49.41 -49.22 35.26
N PRO A 861 -49.75 -48.80 34.01
CA PRO A 861 -49.56 -47.42 33.57
C PRO A 861 -50.36 -46.52 34.50
N ILE A 862 -49.73 -45.50 35.07
CA ILE A 862 -50.43 -44.56 35.94
C ILE A 862 -51.53 -43.89 35.08
N PRO A 863 -52.83 -44.02 35.44
CA PRO A 863 -53.89 -43.35 34.71
C PRO A 863 -53.70 -41.83 34.82
N PRO A 864 -54.17 -41.03 33.84
CA PRO A 864 -54.20 -39.59 34.01
C PRO A 864 -55.21 -39.30 35.12
N SER A 865 -54.76 -38.82 36.27
CA SER A 865 -55.64 -38.36 37.34
C SER A 865 -55.35 -36.89 37.61
N ASP A 866 -56.29 -36.08 37.11
CA ASP A 866 -56.79 -34.75 37.52
C ASP A 866 -55.88 -33.80 38.31
#